data_AF-A0A4D4MJ33-F1
#
_entry.id   AF-A0A4D4MJ33-F1
#
_cell.length_a   1.000
_cell.length_b   1.000
_cell.length_c   1.000
_cell.angle_alpha   90.00
_cell.angle_beta   90.00
_cell.angle_gamma   90.00
#
_symmetry.space_group_name_H-M   'P 1'
#
loop_
_entity.id
_entity.type
_entity.pdbx_description
1 polymer ?
#
loop_
_entity_poly.entity_id
_entity_poly.type
_entity_poly.pdbx_seq_one_letter_code
_entity_poly.pdbx_strand_id
1 'polypeptide(L)'
;MVNEHDPVRADDNGLLNAPPGTTEFLHLVRALVPRPRRGERWLPALEIDGPHARAVYDVLNSRLVTAARPTPYCAVPSPETETRVGHGPEPTNGTARTGGTDGTGGTDGTDGTDDPASDTEVSGRRADRGGTALAEEADPAGHALDHQDVEALRVLLDEVCHGLARQRSGQPRLRFRHFSLVQWAMNTRLPAGARTDEYPAVLAADLRATRRGADRPAADLTGLGGALDPVLQFLWNVLTVAVPPAFFRVVAGGRVPGLGRTYRWFMRQPYLRPQLSGNFLGLAERLTAGYRADEPSEQVAKLLVHAFLEDLRRSLRRRPWRPGGWRHTAYPVVQIRSGESPTTSRTLLRLVEQVRDETGRLVPVLLVHVAGRQDGGPVPSAPAHALRMTDLHAIDRNQWAPVSYRSRLARRTSAPTARVRGRRRLWADGEVDAERVPASAVVAAPAPPWFSRPVVIVAACLLLFVPAAVWSGRYLGIPGCLHRPFAADVVVRDVGGECIGFSDGAALTFNNQPGQENLHYIQERIFAQNRDARRAWEESGRRRPYVTVVYLGTLTGRATQAGEEAYAAEREGLEGMAAAQYIGVRATVNTSSVPLLRIVIANAGFQMKHADLAVDMIARLARQPSDAPVIGVVGPVESRTASAVALRHLNRVGLPAIAPALSADHIDSNSNLYFQISPPNRDQVHLLSAYARRKGWKGLHIYVTFGEKSSRKDDLYVATLLDDLKKEFKGTSDLTSTKWHPGRSMQRECDYRGMLFFAGRWSEYGDFLAGLRQACQNNDWPRHLVADDSVNRYMANKTLRKTAPDNLTMLYVSKSGLATCSSLRRPDPDVGQFLAAVQSPDLLSPPRCVGGPGPQQWIGEQVGLAYDATMLFSQAVEQLAGRIRVWPQPWDGRMIDPAAVHTEILRGNAKGGWPGVTGHLSYDMGSGEPKNKPLSLLRVDDITDMDKLPTEVFVCNPRGAQGAAVCNSSTADRP
;
A
#
# COMPACT_ATOMS: atom_id res chain seq x y z
N MET A 1 70.58 -20.92 8.62
CA MET A 1 70.51 -19.46 8.78
C MET A 1 69.23 -18.99 8.10
N VAL A 2 68.19 -18.67 8.87
CA VAL A 2 66.99 -18.03 8.34
C VAL A 2 67.27 -16.52 8.41
N ASN A 3 67.48 -15.90 7.25
CA ASN A 3 67.65 -14.46 7.16
C ASN A 3 66.35 -13.77 7.61
N GLU A 4 66.48 -12.80 8.50
CA GLU A 4 65.38 -12.08 9.16
C GLU A 4 64.54 -11.20 8.19
N HIS A 5 64.76 -11.33 6.88
CA HIS A 5 64.17 -10.52 5.79
C HIS A 5 63.47 -11.33 4.69
N ASP A 6 63.45 -12.67 4.72
CA ASP A 6 62.70 -13.45 3.72
C ASP A 6 61.22 -13.61 4.12
N PRO A 7 60.26 -13.25 3.26
CA PRO A 7 58.84 -13.52 3.52
C PRO A 7 58.61 -15.03 3.59
N VAL A 8 57.82 -15.47 4.58
CA VAL A 8 57.46 -16.89 4.77
C VAL A 8 56.85 -17.45 3.48
N ARG A 9 57.62 -18.19 2.69
CA ARG A 9 57.15 -18.90 1.48
C ARG A 9 56.67 -20.30 1.86
N ALA A 10 55.46 -20.65 1.43
CA ALA A 10 54.99 -22.02 1.47
C ALA A 10 55.81 -22.86 0.48
N ASP A 11 56.21 -24.06 0.87
CA ASP A 11 56.72 -25.05 -0.08
C ASP A 11 55.57 -25.64 -0.92
N ASP A 12 55.90 -26.45 -1.94
CA ASP A 12 54.92 -27.07 -2.84
C ASP A 12 53.89 -27.98 -2.12
N ASN A 13 54.13 -28.31 -0.84
CA ASN A 13 53.22 -29.10 0.01
C ASN A 13 52.42 -28.23 1.00
N GLY A 14 52.55 -26.91 0.95
CA GLY A 14 51.82 -25.97 1.80
C GLY A 14 52.34 -25.89 3.24
N LEU A 15 53.56 -26.37 3.51
CA LEU A 15 54.24 -26.24 4.81
C LEU A 15 54.89 -24.86 4.93
N LEU A 16 54.85 -24.30 6.14
CA LEU A 16 55.50 -23.02 6.46
C LEU A 16 56.58 -23.28 7.50
N ASN A 17 57.78 -22.74 7.28
CA ASN A 17 58.84 -22.76 8.29
C ASN A 17 58.54 -21.71 9.37
N ALA A 18 58.57 -22.11 10.63
CA ALA A 18 58.26 -21.27 11.78
C ALA A 18 59.13 -21.62 13.00
N PRO A 19 59.18 -20.76 14.02
CA PRO A 19 59.85 -21.08 15.28
C PRO A 19 59.17 -22.24 16.03
N PRO A 20 59.89 -23.01 16.86
CA PRO A 20 59.32 -24.05 17.70
C PRO A 20 58.14 -23.57 18.56
N GLY A 21 57.07 -24.36 18.61
CA GLY A 21 55.84 -24.06 19.35
C GLY A 21 54.78 -23.31 18.54
N THR A 22 55.05 -23.00 17.26
CA THR A 22 54.08 -22.30 16.39
C THR A 22 52.86 -23.16 16.12
N THR A 23 53.00 -24.47 15.92
CA THR A 23 51.84 -25.35 15.71
C THR A 23 50.92 -25.40 16.93
N GLU A 24 51.48 -25.44 18.15
CA GLU A 24 50.69 -25.44 19.38
C GLU A 24 49.96 -24.10 19.60
N PHE A 25 50.61 -22.99 19.26
CA PHE A 25 49.95 -21.68 19.24
C PHE A 25 48.77 -21.63 18.24
N LEU A 26 48.94 -22.15 17.03
CA LEU A 26 47.83 -22.25 16.07
C LEU A 26 46.71 -23.18 16.56
N HIS A 27 47.03 -24.27 17.24
CA HIS A 27 46.04 -25.13 17.88
C HIS A 27 45.26 -24.41 18.99
N LEU A 28 45.94 -23.59 19.80
CA LEU A 28 45.30 -22.73 20.80
C LEU A 28 44.34 -21.74 20.12
N VAL A 29 44.79 -21.02 19.08
CA VAL A 29 43.94 -20.08 18.32
C VAL A 29 42.74 -20.82 17.72
N ARG A 30 42.94 -21.98 17.09
CA ARG A 30 41.89 -22.84 16.54
C ARG A 30 40.89 -23.32 17.60
N ALA A 31 41.31 -23.48 18.85
CA ALA A 31 40.41 -23.82 19.95
C ALA A 31 39.63 -22.62 20.49
N LEU A 32 40.21 -21.41 20.42
CA LEU A 32 39.63 -20.17 20.93
C LEU A 32 38.61 -19.52 19.98
N VAL A 33 38.87 -19.61 18.67
CA VAL A 33 38.12 -18.92 17.62
C VAL A 33 36.68 -19.43 17.42
N PRO A 34 36.39 -20.74 17.40
CA PRO A 34 35.03 -21.24 17.23
C PRO A 34 34.09 -20.81 18.37
N ARG A 35 32.91 -20.30 18.02
CA ARG A 35 31.88 -19.94 19.01
C ARG A 35 31.20 -21.20 19.56
N PRO A 36 31.01 -21.31 20.89
CA PRO A 36 30.30 -22.44 21.47
C PRO A 36 28.82 -22.46 21.04
N ARG A 37 28.23 -23.67 20.97
CA ARG A 37 26.79 -23.84 20.63
C ARG A 37 25.85 -23.25 21.70
N ARG A 38 26.29 -23.16 22.95
CA ARG A 38 25.58 -22.52 24.07
C ARG A 38 26.54 -21.63 24.87
N GLY A 39 26.08 -20.45 25.27
CA GLY A 39 26.90 -19.45 25.97
C GLY A 39 27.82 -18.64 25.05
N GLU A 40 28.63 -17.79 25.67
CA GLU A 40 29.69 -16.99 25.02
C GLU A 40 31.00 -17.17 25.80
N ARG A 41 32.15 -16.95 25.17
CA ARG A 41 33.48 -17.13 25.76
C ARG A 41 34.14 -15.77 26.05
N TRP A 42 34.89 -15.70 27.16
CA TRP A 42 35.79 -14.58 27.44
C TRP A 42 37.12 -14.83 26.73
N LEU A 43 37.44 -14.04 25.69
CA LEU A 43 38.69 -14.23 24.95
C LEU A 43 39.82 -13.41 25.59
N PRO A 44 41.04 -13.97 25.70
CA PRO A 44 42.21 -13.22 26.15
C PRO A 44 42.79 -12.35 25.03
N ALA A 45 43.62 -11.39 25.40
CA ALA A 45 44.61 -10.80 24.52
C ALA A 45 45.93 -11.58 24.64
N LEU A 46 46.51 -11.96 23.51
CA LEU A 46 47.78 -12.66 23.41
C LEU A 46 48.84 -11.67 22.96
N GLU A 47 49.93 -11.56 23.71
CA GLU A 47 51.09 -10.76 23.34
C GLU A 47 52.26 -11.70 23.09
N ILE A 48 52.89 -11.59 21.93
CA ILE A 48 54.01 -12.44 21.52
C ILE A 48 55.25 -11.57 21.46
N ASP A 49 56.22 -11.92 22.30
CA ASP A 49 57.53 -11.29 22.43
C ASP A 49 58.63 -12.31 22.06
N GLY A 50 59.85 -11.84 21.80
CA GLY A 50 61.01 -12.68 21.49
C GLY A 50 61.53 -12.53 20.06
N PRO A 51 62.74 -13.07 19.77
CA PRO A 51 63.47 -12.85 18.52
C PRO A 51 62.74 -13.29 17.24
N HIS A 52 61.80 -14.23 17.34
CA HIS A 52 61.06 -14.74 16.17
C HIS A 52 59.55 -14.53 16.22
N ALA A 53 59.06 -13.62 17.06
CA ALA A 53 57.63 -13.32 17.18
C ALA A 53 56.98 -12.89 15.84
N ARG A 54 57.75 -12.27 14.94
CA ARG A 54 57.31 -11.89 13.58
C ARG A 54 57.02 -13.10 12.68
N ALA A 55 57.83 -14.16 12.75
CA ALA A 55 57.61 -15.36 11.95
C ALA A 55 56.31 -16.07 12.38
N VAL A 56 56.01 -16.09 13.68
CA VAL A 56 54.75 -16.63 14.23
C VAL A 56 53.53 -15.84 13.72
N TYR A 57 53.65 -14.50 13.66
CA TYR A 57 52.63 -13.60 13.12
C TYR A 57 52.31 -13.91 11.64
N ASP A 58 53.35 -14.00 10.80
CA ASP A 58 53.19 -14.22 9.36
C ASP A 58 52.54 -15.58 9.08
N VAL A 59 52.90 -16.60 9.86
CA VAL A 59 52.30 -17.95 9.77
C VAL A 59 50.83 -17.93 10.19
N LEU A 60 50.46 -17.25 11.30
CA LEU A 60 49.06 -17.10 11.70
C LEU A 60 48.24 -16.38 10.63
N ASN A 61 48.77 -15.29 10.07
CA ASN A 61 48.13 -14.53 9.01
C ASN A 61 47.89 -15.40 7.77
N SER A 62 48.90 -16.15 7.32
CA SER A 62 48.78 -17.08 6.19
C SER A 62 47.69 -18.14 6.42
N ARG A 63 47.61 -18.72 7.63
CA ARG A 63 46.61 -19.74 7.98
C ARG A 63 45.18 -19.19 8.15
N LEU A 64 45.03 -17.90 8.45
CA LEU A 64 43.73 -17.22 8.46
C LEU A 64 43.23 -16.91 7.04
N VAL A 65 44.13 -16.53 6.13
CA VAL A 65 43.82 -16.20 4.72
C VAL A 65 43.42 -17.45 3.93
N THR A 66 44.14 -18.56 4.12
CA THR A 66 44.02 -19.79 3.31
C THR A 66 42.88 -20.73 3.74
N ALA A 67 42.13 -20.39 4.79
CA ALA A 67 41.06 -21.22 5.30
C ALA A 67 39.86 -21.31 4.33
N ALA A 68 39.38 -22.52 4.03
CA ALA A 68 38.18 -22.72 3.18
C ALA A 68 36.90 -22.03 3.70
N ARG A 69 36.84 -21.78 5.01
CA ARG A 69 35.81 -20.95 5.67
C ARG A 69 36.52 -19.98 6.60
N PRO A 70 36.98 -18.81 6.10
CA PRO A 70 37.78 -17.93 6.90
C PRO A 70 36.93 -17.34 8.03
N THR A 71 37.54 -17.25 9.20
CA THR A 71 37.03 -16.46 10.32
C THR A 71 37.20 -14.98 9.97
N PRO A 72 36.34 -14.05 10.41
CA PRO A 72 36.63 -12.63 10.26
C PRO A 72 37.98 -12.30 10.91
N TYR A 73 38.93 -11.77 10.16
CA TYR A 73 40.23 -11.37 10.70
C TYR A 73 40.68 -10.02 10.15
N CYS A 74 41.56 -9.35 10.88
CA CYS A 74 42.23 -8.14 10.46
C CYS A 74 43.70 -8.21 10.89
N ALA A 75 44.61 -7.75 10.03
CA ALA A 75 46.03 -7.61 10.32
C ALA A 75 46.41 -6.15 10.04
N VAL A 76 46.84 -5.42 11.07
CA VAL A 76 47.13 -3.98 10.99
C VAL A 76 48.52 -3.65 11.55
N PRO A 77 49.29 -2.77 10.90
CA PRO A 77 50.45 -2.14 11.53
C PRO A 77 49.98 -1.11 12.58
N SER A 78 50.72 -0.94 13.68
CA SER A 78 50.45 0.14 14.63
C SER A 78 50.80 1.49 13.98
N PRO A 79 49.93 2.52 14.06
CA PRO A 79 50.28 3.86 13.60
C PRO A 79 51.41 4.45 14.46
N GLU A 80 52.32 5.20 13.82
CA GLU A 80 53.43 5.90 14.47
C GLU A 80 52.92 7.24 15.04
N THR A 81 53.21 7.52 16.32
CA THR A 81 53.12 8.88 16.86
C THR A 81 54.46 9.56 16.56
N GLU A 82 54.48 10.56 15.67
CA GLU A 82 55.71 11.31 15.34
C GLU A 82 56.38 11.83 16.63
N THR A 83 57.67 11.53 16.75
CA THR A 83 58.55 11.86 17.87
C THR A 83 58.56 13.35 18.20
N ARG A 84 58.33 13.68 19.48
CA ARG A 84 58.68 14.96 20.12
C ARG A 84 60.15 15.32 19.84
N VAL A 85 60.41 16.33 19.02
CA VAL A 85 61.70 17.03 19.00
C VAL A 85 61.50 18.41 19.61
N GLY A 86 62.10 18.61 20.78
CA GLY A 86 62.29 19.95 21.35
C GLY A 86 63.41 20.66 20.59
N HIS A 87 63.11 21.80 20.00
CA HIS A 87 64.08 22.86 19.74
C HIS A 87 63.56 24.16 20.34
N GLY A 88 64.36 24.70 21.26
CA GLY A 88 64.22 26.05 21.78
C GLY A 88 64.55 27.10 20.71
N PRO A 89 64.32 28.38 21.04
CA PRO A 89 63.98 29.44 20.09
C PRO A 89 65.21 30.18 19.55
N GLU A 90 65.13 30.71 18.32
CA GLU A 90 65.75 31.99 17.91
C GLU A 90 65.33 32.42 16.48
N PRO A 91 65.55 33.68 16.04
CA PRO A 91 64.46 34.59 15.74
C PRO A 91 64.42 35.08 14.29
N THR A 92 63.28 35.61 13.84
CA THR A 92 63.26 36.56 12.71
C THR A 92 62.35 37.74 13.01
N ASN A 93 62.99 38.90 13.06
CA ASN A 93 62.42 40.24 13.19
C ASN A 93 61.67 40.70 11.93
N GLY A 94 60.67 41.57 12.18
CA GLY A 94 60.15 42.61 11.27
C GLY A 94 58.81 42.25 10.61
N THR A 95 57.76 43.08 10.63
CA THR A 95 57.60 44.47 11.08
C THR A 95 56.09 44.81 11.15
N ALA A 96 55.70 45.56 12.18
CA ALA A 96 54.66 46.61 12.23
C ALA A 96 53.20 46.34 11.78
N ARG A 97 52.24 46.48 12.73
CA ARG A 97 51.44 47.72 12.92
C ARG A 97 50.43 47.60 14.09
N THR A 98 50.74 48.37 15.14
CA THR A 98 49.89 49.28 15.92
C THR A 98 48.36 49.19 15.91
N GLY A 99 47.80 49.30 17.13
CA GLY A 99 46.46 49.80 17.47
C GLY A 99 45.75 48.82 18.41
N GLY A 100 45.70 48.96 19.74
CA GLY A 100 45.67 50.16 20.55
C GLY A 100 44.31 50.27 21.23
N THR A 101 44.34 50.23 22.57
CA THR A 101 43.47 50.86 23.59
C THR A 101 42.56 49.96 24.44
N ASP A 102 43.09 49.67 25.64
CA ASP A 102 42.63 50.12 26.98
C ASP A 102 41.23 49.83 27.53
N GLY A 103 41.25 49.51 28.83
CA GLY A 103 40.18 49.84 29.79
C GLY A 103 39.74 48.66 30.67
N THR A 104 40.59 48.14 31.56
CA THR A 104 40.58 48.37 33.03
C THR A 104 39.24 48.24 33.75
N GLY A 105 39.22 47.39 34.79
CA GLY A 105 38.67 47.76 36.09
C GLY A 105 37.72 46.76 36.74
N GLY A 106 38.01 46.43 38.01
CA GLY A 106 36.96 46.38 39.03
C GLY A 106 36.75 45.05 39.74
N THR A 107 37.19 45.03 41.00
CA THR A 107 37.03 44.02 42.05
C THR A 107 35.65 44.05 42.72
N ASP A 108 35.39 43.01 43.54
CA ASP A 108 34.78 43.01 44.89
C ASP A 108 33.49 42.20 45.16
N GLY A 109 33.47 41.62 46.37
CA GLY A 109 32.30 41.42 47.25
C GLY A 109 31.69 40.01 47.25
N THR A 110 31.98 39.12 48.21
CA THR A 110 31.48 38.98 49.60
C THR A 110 30.09 38.33 49.77
N ASP A 111 30.10 37.33 50.67
CA ASP A 111 29.11 37.00 51.72
C ASP A 111 27.85 36.15 51.49
N GLY A 112 27.62 35.31 52.52
CA GLY A 112 26.32 34.93 53.08
C GLY A 112 25.79 33.56 52.66
N THR A 113 26.07 32.48 53.42
CA THR A 113 25.23 31.91 54.51
C THR A 113 23.80 31.54 54.10
N ASP A 114 23.47 30.25 54.16
CA ASP A 114 22.43 29.72 55.07
C ASP A 114 22.19 28.21 54.80
N ASP A 115 22.62 27.40 55.75
CA ASP A 115 22.00 26.11 56.15
C ASP A 115 20.87 26.45 57.14
N PRO A 116 19.82 25.62 57.40
CA PRO A 116 20.07 24.30 58.00
C PRO A 116 18.98 23.20 57.84
N ALA A 117 19.37 22.01 58.34
CA ALA A 117 18.57 21.00 59.04
C ALA A 117 17.56 20.15 58.22
N SER A 118 17.36 18.85 58.50
CA SER A 118 17.80 18.01 59.62
C SER A 118 17.53 16.52 59.30
N ASP A 119 18.41 15.69 59.86
CA ASP A 119 18.19 14.42 60.56
C ASP A 119 17.33 13.31 59.94
N THR A 120 17.95 12.15 59.71
CA THR A 120 18.02 11.00 60.66
C THR A 120 18.63 9.79 59.91
N GLU A 121 19.80 9.29 60.32
CA GLU A 121 20.01 8.14 61.23
C GLU A 121 19.59 6.78 60.62
N VAL A 122 20.30 5.65 60.73
CA VAL A 122 21.39 5.22 61.63
C VAL A 122 21.96 3.87 61.16
N SER A 123 23.19 3.59 61.63
CA SER A 123 23.86 2.26 61.78
C SER A 123 24.51 1.63 60.54
N GLY A 124 25.82 1.39 60.45
CA GLY A 124 26.86 1.29 61.48
C GLY A 124 27.24 -0.18 61.76
N ARG A 125 28.35 -0.66 61.17
CA ARG A 125 29.51 -1.18 61.92
C ARG A 125 30.55 -1.85 61.02
N ARG A 126 31.79 -1.41 61.26
CA ARG A 126 33.10 -1.99 60.93
C ARG A 126 33.20 -3.48 61.23
N ALA A 127 33.99 -4.16 60.42
CA ALA A 127 34.94 -5.15 60.90
C ALA A 127 36.23 -5.06 60.06
N ASP A 128 37.31 -4.67 60.72
CA ASP A 128 38.69 -4.85 60.26
C ASP A 128 38.96 -6.33 59.95
N ARG A 129 39.79 -6.58 58.92
CA ARG A 129 40.75 -7.70 58.90
C ARG A 129 41.78 -7.47 57.80
N GLY A 130 43.04 -7.53 58.23
CA GLY A 130 44.22 -7.09 57.49
C GLY A 130 44.45 -7.75 56.13
N GLY A 131 44.92 -6.94 55.20
CA GLY A 131 45.57 -7.36 53.97
C GLY A 131 47.07 -7.27 54.14
N THR A 132 47.73 -8.42 54.12
CA THR A 132 49.17 -8.56 53.95
C THR A 132 49.61 -7.87 52.67
N ALA A 133 50.58 -6.96 52.80
CA ALA A 133 51.29 -6.36 51.70
C ALA A 133 51.97 -7.44 50.85
N LEU A 134 51.53 -7.59 49.60
CA LEU A 134 52.31 -8.19 48.54
C LEU A 134 52.51 -7.12 47.48
N ALA A 135 53.78 -6.80 47.26
CA ALA A 135 54.28 -5.74 46.41
C ALA A 135 53.57 -5.70 45.04
N GLU A 136 52.82 -4.63 44.83
CA GLU A 136 52.33 -4.21 43.53
C GLU A 136 53.52 -3.56 42.80
N GLU A 137 54.24 -4.36 42.02
CA GLU A 137 55.33 -3.88 41.19
C GLU A 137 54.72 -3.00 40.08
N ALA A 138 55.05 -1.71 40.15
CA ALA A 138 54.58 -0.68 39.23
C ALA A 138 54.99 -1.01 37.79
N ASP A 139 54.00 -1.20 36.91
CA ASP A 139 54.19 -1.21 35.46
C ASP A 139 54.71 0.19 35.05
N PRO A 140 55.92 0.34 34.48
CA PRO A 140 56.50 1.64 34.21
C PRO A 140 55.90 2.22 32.93
N ALA A 141 54.67 2.73 32.98
CA ALA A 141 54.08 3.69 32.05
C ALA A 141 52.61 3.99 32.43
N GLY A 142 52.41 4.63 33.57
CA GLY A 142 51.22 5.46 33.78
C GLY A 142 51.30 6.74 32.95
N HIS A 143 51.49 6.64 31.62
CA HIS A 143 51.41 7.82 30.77
C HIS A 143 49.95 8.27 30.74
N ALA A 144 49.68 9.49 31.21
CA ALA A 144 48.40 10.13 31.01
C ALA A 144 48.19 10.27 29.51
N LEU A 145 47.10 9.70 28.99
CA LEU A 145 46.80 9.76 27.56
C LEU A 145 46.59 11.22 27.17
N ASP A 146 47.24 11.67 26.11
CA ASP A 146 46.96 12.98 25.51
C ASP A 146 46.02 12.85 24.30
N HIS A 147 45.70 13.98 23.66
CA HIS A 147 44.81 14.00 22.51
C HIS A 147 45.40 13.31 21.26
N GLN A 148 46.73 13.27 21.13
CA GLN A 148 47.40 12.59 20.02
C GLN A 148 47.31 11.07 20.18
N ASP A 149 47.46 10.56 21.41
CA ASP A 149 47.28 9.14 21.74
C ASP A 149 45.86 8.65 21.41
N VAL A 150 44.84 9.46 21.71
CA VAL A 150 43.43 9.15 21.41
C VAL A 150 43.19 9.11 19.90
N GLU A 151 43.80 10.03 19.15
CA GLU A 151 43.70 10.08 17.70
C GLU A 151 44.38 8.88 17.02
N ALA A 152 45.59 8.51 17.47
CA ALA A 152 46.29 7.30 17.02
C ALA A 152 45.47 6.03 17.31
N LEU A 153 44.85 5.94 18.49
CA LEU A 153 43.95 4.85 18.85
C LEU A 153 42.69 4.81 17.96
N ARG A 154 42.12 5.98 17.62
CA ARG A 154 40.97 6.09 16.73
C ARG A 154 41.29 5.57 15.33
N VAL A 155 42.45 5.94 14.78
CA VAL A 155 42.92 5.49 13.45
C VAL A 155 43.13 3.98 13.44
N LEU A 156 43.81 3.44 14.46
CA LEU A 156 44.01 1.99 14.59
C LEU A 156 42.68 1.22 14.65
N LEU A 157 41.73 1.66 15.49
CA LEU A 157 40.43 1.02 15.59
C LEU A 157 39.59 1.16 14.31
N ASP A 158 39.75 2.26 13.58
CA ASP A 158 39.08 2.46 12.29
C ASP A 158 39.57 1.46 11.23
N GLU A 159 40.88 1.26 11.15
CA GLU A 159 41.47 0.26 10.25
C GLU A 159 41.02 -1.16 10.63
N VAL A 160 40.98 -1.47 11.93
CA VAL A 160 40.44 -2.74 12.43
C VAL A 160 38.97 -2.91 12.07
N CYS A 161 38.12 -1.89 12.25
CA CYS A 161 36.71 -1.94 11.90
C CYS A 161 36.51 -2.16 10.39
N HIS A 162 37.25 -1.42 9.56
CA HIS A 162 37.18 -1.55 8.10
C HIS A 162 37.66 -2.92 7.62
N GLY A 163 38.78 -3.41 8.16
CA GLY A 163 39.32 -4.73 7.84
C GLY A 163 38.34 -5.84 8.23
N LEU A 164 37.76 -5.80 9.43
CA LEU A 164 36.77 -6.77 9.86
C LEU A 164 35.44 -6.70 9.07
N ALA A 165 35.07 -5.52 8.56
CA ALA A 165 33.82 -5.32 7.81
C ALA A 165 33.90 -5.74 6.33
N ARG A 166 35.09 -5.62 5.69
CA ARG A 166 35.30 -5.91 4.25
C ARG A 166 35.39 -7.40 3.88
N GLN A 167 35.59 -8.28 4.85
CA GLN A 167 35.96 -9.68 4.60
C GLN A 167 34.83 -10.56 4.02
N ARG A 168 35.17 -11.36 3.01
CA ARG A 168 34.32 -12.44 2.43
C ARG A 168 34.39 -13.72 3.28
N SER A 169 34.24 -13.59 4.61
CA SER A 169 33.93 -14.76 5.43
C SER A 169 32.56 -15.29 4.99
N GLY A 170 32.34 -16.60 4.93
CA GLY A 170 31.01 -17.18 4.66
C GLY A 170 29.93 -16.82 5.73
N GLN A 171 30.28 -15.92 6.66
CA GLN A 171 29.45 -15.37 7.72
C GLN A 171 28.86 -14.00 7.28
N PRO A 172 27.79 -13.52 7.94
CA PRO A 172 27.27 -12.17 7.70
C PRO A 172 28.30 -11.09 7.98
N ARG A 173 28.20 -9.93 7.31
CA ARG A 173 29.08 -8.77 7.55
C ARG A 173 28.94 -8.24 8.99
N LEU A 174 30.07 -7.98 9.65
CA LEU A 174 30.11 -7.27 10.93
C LEU A 174 29.76 -5.79 10.72
N ARG A 175 29.01 -5.20 11.65
CA ARG A 175 28.52 -3.81 11.55
C ARG A 175 28.95 -3.00 12.77
N PHE A 176 29.71 -1.93 12.53
CA PHE A 176 30.31 -1.08 13.56
C PHE A 176 29.52 0.23 13.76
N ARG A 177 28.24 0.11 14.16
CA ARG A 177 27.32 1.26 14.22
C ARG A 177 27.60 2.24 15.36
N HIS A 178 28.11 1.78 16.50
CA HIS A 178 28.44 2.65 17.63
C HIS A 178 29.82 3.27 17.41
N PHE A 179 30.82 2.50 16.97
CA PHE A 179 32.14 3.04 16.67
C PHE A 179 32.07 4.12 15.58
N SER A 180 31.39 3.86 14.46
CA SER A 180 31.23 4.86 13.39
C SER A 180 30.46 6.11 13.84
N LEU A 181 29.61 6.03 14.87
CA LEU A 181 28.94 7.21 15.44
C LEU A 181 29.90 8.07 16.28
N VAL A 182 30.79 7.45 17.05
CA VAL A 182 31.84 8.17 17.80
C VAL A 182 32.80 8.82 16.82
N GLN A 183 33.26 8.06 15.82
CA GLN A 183 34.14 8.56 14.77
C GLN A 183 33.51 9.70 13.96
N TRP A 184 32.23 9.57 13.59
CA TRP A 184 31.48 10.65 12.96
C TRP A 184 31.51 11.91 13.84
N ALA A 185 31.11 11.80 15.11
CA ALA A 185 31.11 12.94 16.02
C ALA A 185 32.50 13.58 16.14
N MET A 186 33.57 12.79 16.27
CA MET A 186 34.95 13.28 16.37
C MET A 186 35.46 13.96 15.09
N ASN A 187 34.99 13.55 13.92
CA ASN A 187 35.39 14.12 12.63
C ASN A 187 34.51 15.30 12.21
N THR A 188 33.32 15.47 12.81
CA THR A 188 32.45 16.60 12.52
C THR A 188 33.06 17.88 13.08
N ARG A 189 33.18 18.90 12.21
CA ARG A 189 33.53 20.27 12.58
C ARG A 189 32.26 21.11 12.60
N LEU A 190 32.03 21.81 13.71
CA LEU A 190 30.91 22.75 13.81
C LEU A 190 31.27 24.05 13.05
N PRO A 191 30.30 24.71 12.38
CA PRO A 191 30.55 25.94 11.65
C PRO A 191 31.07 27.06 12.57
N ALA A 192 32.11 27.77 12.15
CA ALA A 192 32.60 28.95 12.86
C ALA A 192 31.53 30.06 12.84
N GLY A 193 30.98 30.42 14.01
CA GLY A 193 30.00 31.50 14.17
C GLY A 193 28.54 31.07 14.35
N ALA A 194 28.22 29.77 14.37
CA ALA A 194 26.87 29.30 14.73
C ALA A 194 26.62 29.46 16.25
N ARG A 195 25.37 29.76 16.64
CA ARG A 195 25.00 29.87 18.06
C ARG A 195 24.90 28.48 18.70
N THR A 196 25.21 28.38 20.00
CA THR A 196 25.24 27.10 20.73
C THR A 196 23.90 26.34 20.70
N ASP A 197 22.77 27.05 20.59
CA ASP A 197 21.43 26.46 20.45
C ASP A 197 21.16 25.82 19.07
N GLU A 198 21.97 26.15 18.05
CA GLU A 198 21.85 25.62 16.69
C GLU A 198 22.63 24.33 16.46
N TYR A 199 23.65 24.04 17.29
CA TYR A 199 24.52 22.87 17.14
C TYR A 199 23.77 21.53 17.08
N PRO A 200 22.74 21.25 17.91
CA PRO A 200 21.99 19.99 17.81
C PRO A 200 21.26 19.82 16.47
N ALA A 201 20.82 20.92 15.84
CA ALA A 201 20.13 20.88 14.55
C ALA A 201 21.11 20.61 13.41
N VAL A 202 22.30 21.23 13.44
CA VAL A 202 23.40 21.01 12.49
C VAL A 202 23.88 19.56 12.55
N LEU A 203 24.16 19.05 13.77
CA LEU A 203 24.58 17.66 14.00
C LEU A 203 23.52 16.65 13.54
N ALA A 204 22.24 16.91 13.77
CA ALA A 204 21.18 16.03 13.30
C ALA A 204 21.05 16.01 11.77
N ALA A 205 21.28 17.14 11.10
CA ALA A 205 21.25 17.24 9.64
C ALA A 205 22.43 16.51 9.01
N ASP A 206 23.64 16.73 9.53
CA ASP A 206 24.88 16.09 9.08
C ASP A 206 24.85 14.57 9.27
N LEU A 207 24.40 14.10 10.45
CA LEU A 207 24.23 12.67 10.71
C LEU A 207 23.23 12.01 9.75
N ARG A 208 22.16 12.73 9.41
CA ARG A 208 21.13 12.25 8.49
C ARG A 208 21.66 12.18 7.05
N ALA A 209 22.46 13.15 6.62
CA ALA A 209 23.12 13.14 5.32
C ALA A 209 24.11 11.97 5.22
N THR A 210 24.95 11.78 6.23
CA THR A 210 25.92 10.68 6.32
C THR A 210 25.24 9.30 6.23
N ARG A 211 24.09 9.12 6.90
CA ARG A 211 23.34 7.85 6.82
C ARG A 211 22.67 7.59 5.48
N ARG A 212 22.24 8.63 4.76
CA ARG A 212 21.69 8.49 3.40
C ARG A 212 22.77 8.08 2.38
N GLY A 213 24.01 8.54 2.58
CA GLY A 213 25.15 8.17 1.73
C GLY A 213 25.71 6.76 2.00
N ALA A 214 25.68 6.31 3.26
CA ALA A 214 26.34 5.06 3.68
C ALA A 214 25.48 3.78 3.57
N ASP A 215 24.15 3.88 3.58
CA ASP A 215 23.22 2.73 3.51
C ASP A 215 22.50 2.69 2.13
N ARG A 216 23.24 2.68 1.02
CA ARG A 216 22.73 2.02 -0.20
C ARG A 216 22.86 0.51 0.02
N PRO A 217 21.78 -0.25 0.20
CA PRO A 217 21.91 -1.69 0.17
C PRO A 217 22.29 -2.06 -1.26
N ALA A 218 23.58 -2.35 -1.50
CA ALA A 218 23.93 -3.40 -2.44
C ALA A 218 23.41 -4.69 -1.82
N ALA A 219 22.09 -4.89 -1.93
CA ALA A 219 21.46 -6.15 -1.67
C ALA A 219 21.99 -7.07 -2.78
N ASP A 220 23.07 -7.78 -2.47
CA ASP A 220 23.50 -8.94 -3.23
C ASP A 220 22.43 -10.03 -3.01
N LEU A 221 21.27 -9.82 -3.66
CA LEU A 221 20.14 -10.73 -3.80
C LEU A 221 20.27 -11.53 -5.10
N THR A 222 21.49 -11.72 -5.58
CA THR A 222 21.84 -12.53 -6.74
C THR A 222 21.46 -14.02 -6.62
N GLY A 223 20.87 -14.45 -5.50
CA GLY A 223 20.38 -15.81 -5.27
C GLY A 223 18.85 -16.00 -5.19
N LEU A 224 18.04 -14.94 -5.28
CA LEU A 224 16.57 -15.02 -5.27
C LEU A 224 16.04 -14.12 -6.39
N GLY A 225 15.55 -14.74 -7.47
CA GLY A 225 15.22 -14.09 -8.75
C GLY A 225 14.50 -12.74 -8.66
N GLY A 226 14.83 -11.86 -9.60
CA GLY A 226 14.54 -10.43 -9.64
C GLY A 226 13.08 -9.96 -9.69
N ALA A 227 12.11 -10.76 -9.25
CA ALA A 227 10.69 -10.40 -9.26
C ALA A 227 10.21 -9.65 -7.99
N LEU A 228 10.94 -9.72 -6.87
CA LEU A 228 10.54 -9.09 -5.59
C LEU A 228 11.36 -7.83 -5.21
N ASP A 229 12.38 -7.52 -6.00
CA ASP A 229 13.30 -6.41 -5.76
C ASP A 229 12.62 -5.01 -5.80
N PRO A 230 11.72 -4.69 -6.77
CA PRO A 230 11.17 -3.33 -6.86
C PRO A 230 10.19 -2.98 -5.74
N VAL A 231 9.43 -3.96 -5.23
CA VAL A 231 8.45 -3.72 -4.15
C VAL A 231 9.14 -3.49 -2.81
N LEU A 232 10.19 -4.24 -2.52
CA LEU A 232 10.98 -4.07 -1.30
C LEU A 232 11.81 -2.78 -1.36
N GLN A 233 12.38 -2.46 -2.53
CA GLN A 233 13.09 -1.21 -2.79
C GLN A 233 12.14 0.00 -2.69
N PHE A 234 10.91 -0.11 -3.19
CA PHE A 234 9.89 0.93 -3.10
C PHE A 234 9.45 1.17 -1.65
N LEU A 235 9.10 0.11 -0.90
CA LEU A 235 8.77 0.22 0.52
C LEU A 235 9.92 0.82 1.33
N TRP A 236 11.16 0.44 1.02
CA TRP A 236 12.35 1.00 1.67
C TRP A 236 12.60 2.47 1.30
N ASN A 237 12.42 2.84 0.04
CA ASN A 237 12.54 4.23 -0.43
C ASN A 237 11.45 5.11 0.19
N VAL A 238 10.21 4.62 0.28
CA VAL A 238 9.12 5.32 0.98
C VAL A 238 9.44 5.45 2.47
N LEU A 239 9.93 4.41 3.13
CA LEU A 239 10.29 4.47 4.55
C LEU A 239 11.48 5.39 4.84
N THR A 240 12.41 5.59 3.90
CA THR A 240 13.64 6.38 4.09
C THR A 240 13.51 7.83 3.62
N VAL A 241 12.68 8.09 2.60
CA VAL A 241 12.35 9.44 2.12
C VAL A 241 11.33 10.12 3.06
N ALA A 242 10.40 9.35 3.65
CA ALA A 242 9.28 9.92 4.41
C ALA A 242 9.54 10.23 5.89
N VAL A 243 10.73 9.97 6.47
CA VAL A 243 10.97 10.34 7.89
C VAL A 243 11.14 11.85 8.00
N PRO A 244 10.24 12.64 8.61
CA PRO A 244 10.43 14.09 8.67
C PRO A 244 11.71 14.47 9.45
N PRO A 245 12.42 15.57 9.13
CA PRO A 245 13.59 16.04 9.88
C PRO A 245 13.35 16.12 11.39
N ALA A 246 12.16 16.53 11.80
CA ALA A 246 11.72 16.57 13.20
C ALA A 246 11.71 15.17 13.85
N PHE A 247 11.16 14.16 13.18
CA PHE A 247 11.11 12.79 13.71
C PHE A 247 12.52 12.19 13.87
N PHE A 248 13.42 12.46 12.93
CA PHE A 248 14.81 12.01 13.05
C PHE A 248 15.50 12.63 14.27
N ARG A 249 15.26 13.90 14.59
CA ARG A 249 15.79 14.54 15.81
C ARG A 249 15.28 13.84 17.08
N VAL A 250 13.99 13.50 17.15
CA VAL A 250 13.41 12.79 18.31
C VAL A 250 14.04 11.39 18.46
N VAL A 251 14.25 10.68 17.35
CA VAL A 251 14.89 9.35 17.35
C VAL A 251 16.39 9.43 17.69
N ALA A 252 17.10 10.40 17.12
CA ALA A 252 18.52 10.67 17.39
C ALA A 252 18.75 11.13 18.84
N GLY A 253 17.78 11.81 19.46
CA GLY A 253 17.82 12.20 20.87
C GLY A 253 17.76 11.01 21.85
N GLY A 254 17.48 9.79 21.39
CA GLY A 254 17.56 8.57 22.21
C GLY A 254 16.43 8.37 23.24
N ARG A 255 15.38 9.20 23.19
CA ARG A 255 14.24 9.17 24.13
C ARG A 255 13.11 8.21 23.74
N VAL A 256 13.01 7.82 22.46
CA VAL A 256 11.94 6.94 21.98
C VAL A 256 12.22 5.46 22.32
N PRO A 257 11.29 4.73 22.95
CA PRO A 257 11.42 3.29 23.15
C PRO A 257 11.40 2.53 21.82
N GLY A 258 12.37 1.63 21.60
CA GLY A 258 12.40 0.77 20.40
C GLY A 258 13.11 1.40 19.19
N LEU A 259 12.77 2.64 18.83
CA LEU A 259 13.42 3.44 17.77
C LEU A 259 14.52 4.31 18.40
N GLY A 260 15.79 4.14 17.99
CA GLY A 260 16.91 4.91 18.57
C GLY A 260 17.72 4.20 19.66
N ARG A 261 17.60 2.86 19.78
CA ARG A 261 18.37 2.03 20.73
C ARG A 261 19.90 2.18 20.64
N THR A 262 20.43 2.57 19.49
CA THR A 262 21.86 2.86 19.30
C THR A 262 22.24 4.15 20.01
N TYR A 263 21.45 5.22 19.88
CA TYR A 263 21.69 6.51 20.53
C TYR A 263 21.49 6.43 22.05
N ARG A 264 20.47 5.68 22.49
CA ARG A 264 20.23 5.44 23.92
C ARG A 264 21.37 4.67 24.60
N TRP A 265 22.16 3.91 23.85
CA TRP A 265 23.33 3.24 24.41
C TRP A 265 24.34 4.29 24.90
N PHE A 266 24.63 5.32 24.12
CA PHE A 266 25.56 6.39 24.51
C PHE A 266 25.16 7.11 25.80
N MET A 267 23.86 7.31 26.03
CA MET A 267 23.35 7.93 27.26
C MET A 267 23.48 7.07 28.52
N ARG A 268 23.93 5.82 28.39
CA ARG A 268 24.09 4.84 29.48
C ARG A 268 25.54 4.42 29.67
N GLN A 269 26.48 5.16 29.08
CA GLN A 269 27.89 4.87 29.20
C GLN A 269 28.44 5.38 30.54
N PRO A 270 29.38 4.64 31.17
CA PRO A 270 30.08 5.10 32.36
C PRO A 270 31.09 6.21 32.05
N TYR A 271 31.40 6.43 30.77
CA TYR A 271 32.41 7.36 30.28
C TYR A 271 31.80 8.71 29.89
N LEU A 272 32.53 9.82 30.11
CA LEU A 272 32.16 11.20 29.74
C LEU A 272 30.89 11.78 30.41
N ARG A 273 30.33 11.12 31.43
CA ARG A 273 29.13 11.57 32.18
C ARG A 273 27.99 12.06 31.26
N PRO A 274 27.45 11.18 30.39
CA PRO A 274 26.53 11.58 29.32
C PRO A 274 25.21 12.17 29.85
N GLN A 275 24.87 11.95 31.13
CA GLN A 275 23.69 12.52 31.78
C GLN A 275 23.71 14.06 31.77
N LEU A 276 24.89 14.67 31.84
CA LEU A 276 25.07 16.12 31.80
C LEU A 276 24.78 16.72 30.41
N SER A 277 24.81 15.91 29.35
CA SER A 277 24.55 16.33 27.97
C SER A 277 23.07 16.26 27.57
N GLY A 278 22.18 15.72 28.42
CA GLY A 278 20.73 15.64 28.23
C GLY A 278 20.23 14.68 27.13
N ASN A 279 20.92 14.57 26.00
CA ASN A 279 20.63 13.66 24.88
C ASN A 279 21.92 13.33 24.07
N PHE A 280 21.81 12.43 23.09
CA PHE A 280 22.96 12.00 22.31
C PHE A 280 23.59 13.12 21.46
N LEU A 281 22.79 14.05 20.92
CA LEU A 281 23.32 15.14 20.09
C LEU A 281 24.17 16.11 20.93
N GLY A 282 23.78 16.39 22.18
CA GLY A 282 24.60 17.16 23.11
C GLY A 282 25.87 16.43 23.56
N LEU A 283 25.87 15.08 23.59
CA LEU A 283 27.10 14.31 23.80
C LEU A 283 28.00 14.34 22.56
N ALA A 284 27.41 14.26 21.36
CA ALA A 284 28.14 14.33 20.11
C ALA A 284 28.82 15.69 19.90
N GLU A 285 28.16 16.78 20.33
CA GLU A 285 28.71 18.14 20.35
C GLU A 285 30.05 18.21 21.11
N ARG A 286 30.10 17.70 22.35
CA ARG A 286 31.32 17.62 23.19
C ARG A 286 32.43 16.79 22.57
N LEU A 287 32.09 15.86 21.68
CA LEU A 287 33.05 15.00 20.98
C LEU A 287 33.59 15.61 19.68
N THR A 288 33.04 16.73 19.20
CA THR A 288 33.48 17.36 17.94
C THR A 288 34.89 17.92 18.01
N ALA A 289 35.53 18.09 16.84
CA ALA A 289 36.94 18.48 16.72
C ALA A 289 37.33 19.79 17.43
N GLY A 290 36.37 20.65 17.79
CA GLY A 290 36.59 21.92 18.51
C GLY A 290 36.33 21.86 20.03
N TYR A 291 35.49 20.94 20.52
CA TYR A 291 35.10 20.85 21.93
C TYR A 291 35.70 19.63 22.65
N ARG A 292 36.21 18.64 21.90
CA ARG A 292 36.80 17.42 22.47
C ARG A 292 38.05 17.67 23.32
N ALA A 293 38.73 18.81 23.11
CA ALA A 293 39.93 19.17 23.86
C ALA A 293 39.66 19.35 25.36
N ASP A 294 38.42 19.72 25.70
CA ASP A 294 37.95 19.97 27.07
C ASP A 294 37.55 18.66 27.79
N GLU A 295 37.48 17.55 27.07
CA GLU A 295 37.16 16.24 27.65
C GLU A 295 38.42 15.47 28.05
N PRO A 296 38.39 14.72 29.18
CA PRO A 296 39.52 13.88 29.56
C PRO A 296 39.81 12.80 28.50
N SER A 297 41.01 12.82 27.93
CA SER A 297 41.47 11.91 26.86
C SER A 297 41.25 10.43 27.18
N GLU A 298 41.48 10.02 28.43
CA GLU A 298 41.26 8.64 28.87
C GLU A 298 39.78 8.21 28.78
N GLN A 299 38.83 9.10 29.06
CA GLN A 299 37.41 8.83 28.99
C GLN A 299 36.92 8.68 27.54
N VAL A 300 37.47 9.50 26.63
CA VAL A 300 37.21 9.39 25.18
C VAL A 300 37.77 8.08 24.63
N ALA A 301 39.00 7.71 25.02
CA ALA A 301 39.63 6.45 24.63
C ALA A 301 38.83 5.21 25.09
N LYS A 302 38.36 5.20 26.34
CA LYS A 302 37.50 4.14 26.87
C LYS A 302 36.16 4.05 26.12
N LEU A 303 35.56 5.19 25.75
CA LEU A 303 34.33 5.21 24.94
C LEU A 303 34.54 4.60 23.55
N LEU A 304 35.63 4.93 22.86
CA LEU A 304 35.98 4.36 21.55
C LEU A 304 36.11 2.84 21.61
N VAL A 305 36.90 2.34 22.56
CA VAL A 305 37.09 0.89 22.76
C VAL A 305 35.78 0.20 23.14
N HIS A 306 34.97 0.81 24.00
CA HIS A 306 33.70 0.22 24.39
C HIS A 306 32.67 0.20 23.25
N ALA A 307 32.64 1.23 22.40
CA ALA A 307 31.79 1.28 21.22
C ALA A 307 32.13 0.18 20.22
N PHE A 308 33.43 -0.02 19.94
CA PHE A 308 33.94 -1.12 19.13
C PHE A 308 33.50 -2.50 19.69
N LEU A 309 33.72 -2.73 20.98
CA LEU A 309 33.35 -4.00 21.62
C LEU A 309 31.83 -4.23 21.64
N GLU A 310 31.01 -3.20 21.86
CA GLU A 310 29.54 -3.30 21.82
C GLU A 310 29.03 -3.69 20.43
N ASP A 311 29.61 -3.16 19.36
CA ASP A 311 29.25 -3.52 18.00
C ASP A 311 29.51 -5.00 17.69
N LEU A 312 30.65 -5.51 18.13
CA LEU A 312 30.96 -6.94 18.04
C LEU A 312 29.98 -7.78 18.87
N ARG A 313 29.70 -7.40 20.13
CA ARG A 313 28.72 -8.09 20.99
C ARG A 313 27.34 -8.15 20.33
N ARG A 314 26.91 -7.07 19.68
CA ARG A 314 25.60 -6.99 19.01
C ARG A 314 25.54 -7.79 17.72
N SER A 315 26.59 -7.75 16.92
CA SER A 315 26.69 -8.52 15.66
C SER A 315 26.67 -10.02 15.95
N LEU A 316 27.35 -10.45 17.00
CA LEU A 316 27.45 -11.86 17.39
C LEU A 316 26.24 -12.36 18.21
N ARG A 317 25.36 -11.48 18.71
CA ARG A 317 24.25 -11.88 19.59
C ARG A 317 23.20 -12.75 18.88
N ARG A 318 22.99 -13.96 19.39
CA ARG A 318 21.92 -14.87 18.93
C ARG A 318 20.55 -14.37 19.41
N ARG A 319 19.60 -14.23 18.48
CA ARG A 319 18.18 -13.98 18.78
C ARG A 319 17.32 -14.89 17.89
N PRO A 320 16.20 -15.45 18.36
CA PRO A 320 15.40 -16.39 17.58
C PRO A 320 14.94 -15.79 16.25
N TRP A 321 14.59 -14.51 16.25
CA TRP A 321 14.09 -13.76 15.10
C TRP A 321 15.18 -13.01 14.31
N ARG A 322 16.48 -13.20 14.60
CA ARG A 322 17.59 -12.62 13.82
C ARG A 322 18.56 -13.71 13.39
N PRO A 323 18.39 -14.28 12.18
CA PRO A 323 19.20 -15.40 11.72
C PRO A 323 20.68 -15.03 11.57
N GLY A 324 21.01 -13.75 11.33
CA GLY A 324 22.39 -13.28 11.21
C GLY A 324 23.28 -13.63 12.42
N GLY A 325 22.78 -13.50 13.65
CA GLY A 325 23.56 -13.82 14.86
C GLY A 325 23.86 -15.32 15.03
N TRP A 326 23.03 -16.19 14.42
CA TRP A 326 23.23 -17.65 14.41
C TRP A 326 24.20 -18.11 13.34
N ARG A 327 24.42 -17.30 12.31
CA ARG A 327 25.38 -17.55 11.23
C ARG A 327 26.82 -17.16 11.59
N HIS A 328 27.01 -16.37 12.65
CA HIS A 328 28.33 -16.09 13.20
C HIS A 328 28.83 -17.25 14.06
N THR A 329 29.61 -18.15 13.48
CA THR A 329 30.09 -19.39 14.12
C THR A 329 31.50 -19.29 14.69
N ALA A 330 32.20 -18.18 14.49
CA ALA A 330 33.53 -17.92 15.04
C ALA A 330 33.66 -16.46 15.51
N TYR A 331 34.57 -16.21 16.46
CA TYR A 331 34.94 -14.87 16.92
C TYR A 331 35.98 -14.23 16.00
N PRO A 332 35.94 -12.89 15.80
CA PRO A 332 36.94 -12.19 15.00
C PRO A 332 38.35 -12.28 15.63
N VAL A 333 39.38 -12.30 14.77
CA VAL A 333 40.80 -12.28 15.17
C VAL A 333 41.44 -10.98 14.68
N VAL A 334 42.06 -10.21 15.56
CA VAL A 334 42.78 -8.98 15.18
C VAL A 334 44.24 -9.15 15.53
N GLN A 335 45.09 -9.03 14.53
CA GLN A 335 46.54 -9.09 14.65
C GLN A 335 47.12 -7.68 14.56
N ILE A 336 47.91 -7.28 15.56
CA ILE A 336 48.48 -5.93 15.69
C ILE A 336 49.99 -6.03 15.79
N ARG A 337 50.69 -5.46 14.81
CA ARG A 337 52.16 -5.39 14.78
C ARG A 337 52.64 -4.05 15.34
N SER A 338 53.47 -4.04 16.38
CA SER A 338 54.11 -2.80 16.87
C SER A 338 55.14 -2.26 15.89
N GLY A 339 55.20 -0.93 15.74
CA GLY A 339 56.32 -0.21 15.12
C GLY A 339 57.43 0.10 16.14
N GLU A 340 58.34 1.02 15.81
CA GLU A 340 59.49 1.40 16.65
C GLU A 340 59.10 2.03 18.01
N SER A 341 57.90 2.63 18.10
CA SER A 341 57.29 3.11 19.34
C SER A 341 55.98 2.34 19.64
N PRO A 342 55.97 1.42 20.61
CA PRO A 342 54.86 0.47 20.85
C PRO A 342 53.70 1.01 21.73
N THR A 343 53.51 2.33 21.80
CA THR A 343 52.64 2.95 22.81
C THR A 343 51.15 2.77 22.52
N THR A 344 50.69 2.93 21.27
CA THR A 344 49.25 2.86 20.91
C THR A 344 48.66 1.45 20.98
N SER A 345 49.40 0.45 20.50
CA SER A 345 48.99 -0.97 20.51
C SER A 345 48.86 -1.50 21.93
N ARG A 346 49.83 -1.21 22.81
CA ARG A 346 49.78 -1.54 24.25
C ARG A 346 48.68 -0.77 24.96
N THR A 347 48.44 0.49 24.59
CA THR A 347 47.32 1.29 25.09
C THR A 347 45.97 0.65 24.77
N LEU A 348 45.77 0.14 23.54
CA LEU A 348 44.55 -0.58 23.17
C LEU A 348 44.35 -1.84 24.04
N LEU A 349 45.40 -2.64 24.24
CA LEU A 349 45.33 -3.84 25.09
C LEU A 349 44.93 -3.50 26.53
N ARG A 350 45.56 -2.47 27.11
CA ARG A 350 45.26 -1.95 28.45
C ARG A 350 43.80 -1.48 28.55
N LEU A 351 43.35 -0.67 27.59
CA LEU A 351 41.98 -0.14 27.57
C LEU A 351 40.93 -1.23 27.37
N VAL A 352 41.20 -2.27 26.58
CA VAL A 352 40.29 -3.42 26.43
C VAL A 352 40.13 -4.16 27.75
N GLU A 353 41.20 -4.34 28.51
CA GLU A 353 41.16 -4.94 29.85
C GLU A 353 40.41 -4.04 30.85
N GLN A 354 40.72 -2.74 30.89
CA GLN A 354 40.00 -1.78 31.76
C GLN A 354 38.51 -1.72 31.45
N VAL A 355 38.12 -1.56 30.17
CA VAL A 355 36.72 -1.52 29.75
C VAL A 355 36.02 -2.84 30.09
N ARG A 356 36.69 -3.98 29.94
CA ARG A 356 36.14 -5.28 30.35
C ARG A 356 35.85 -5.31 31.85
N ASP A 357 36.80 -4.88 32.66
CA ASP A 357 36.72 -4.95 34.12
C ASP A 357 35.69 -3.95 34.67
N GLU A 358 35.63 -2.75 34.11
CA GLU A 358 34.65 -1.71 34.47
C GLU A 358 33.23 -2.04 34.02
N THR A 359 33.05 -2.60 32.81
CA THR A 359 31.71 -2.89 32.26
C THR A 359 31.18 -4.27 32.64
N GLY A 360 32.05 -5.19 33.07
CA GLY A 360 31.71 -6.59 33.34
C GLY A 360 31.18 -7.34 32.10
N ARG A 361 31.46 -6.85 30.89
CA ARG A 361 30.96 -7.42 29.63
C ARG A 361 32.05 -8.14 28.85
N LEU A 362 31.64 -9.16 28.09
CA LEU A 362 32.51 -10.00 27.27
C LEU A 362 33.35 -9.21 26.27
N VAL A 363 34.55 -9.68 25.98
CA VAL A 363 35.40 -9.22 24.86
C VAL A 363 35.30 -10.27 23.76
N PRO A 364 34.43 -10.07 22.74
CA PRO A 364 34.17 -11.09 21.73
C PRO A 364 35.10 -10.94 20.51
N VAL A 365 36.40 -10.75 20.77
CA VAL A 365 37.47 -10.64 19.77
C VAL A 365 38.75 -11.23 20.37
N LEU A 366 39.52 -11.95 19.56
CA LEU A 366 40.84 -12.42 19.93
C LEU A 366 41.87 -11.40 19.43
N LEU A 367 42.54 -10.72 20.36
CA LEU A 367 43.62 -9.78 20.03
C LEU A 367 44.96 -10.50 20.10
N VAL A 368 45.74 -10.43 19.03
CA VAL A 368 47.10 -10.98 18.95
C VAL A 368 48.04 -9.82 18.68
N HIS A 369 48.87 -9.50 19.66
CA HIS A 369 49.84 -8.42 19.60
C HIS A 369 51.25 -8.98 19.44
N VAL A 370 52.06 -8.36 18.59
CA VAL A 370 53.45 -8.73 18.39
C VAL A 370 54.34 -7.51 18.61
N ALA A 371 55.27 -7.61 19.56
CA ALA A 371 56.23 -6.54 19.82
C ALA A 371 57.22 -6.38 18.66
N GLY A 372 57.48 -5.14 18.26
CA GLY A 372 58.52 -4.80 17.30
C GLY A 372 59.88 -4.82 17.99
N ARG A 373 60.89 -5.36 17.30
CA ARG A 373 62.29 -5.30 17.73
C ARG A 373 62.84 -3.91 17.43
N GLN A 374 63.48 -3.26 18.40
CA GLN A 374 64.36 -2.13 18.11
C GLN A 374 65.67 -2.70 17.56
N ASP A 375 66.03 -2.32 16.34
CA ASP A 375 67.28 -2.75 15.73
C ASP A 375 68.47 -2.22 16.56
N GLY A 376 69.39 -3.13 16.93
CA GLY A 376 70.62 -2.79 17.66
C GLY A 376 70.60 -2.91 19.19
N GLY A 377 69.47 -3.26 19.82
CA GLY A 377 69.40 -3.52 21.27
C GLY A 377 69.90 -4.91 21.69
N PRO A 378 70.39 -5.10 22.94
CA PRO A 378 70.74 -6.43 23.47
C PRO A 378 69.54 -7.38 23.43
N VAL A 379 69.78 -8.67 23.15
CA VAL A 379 68.72 -9.69 23.10
C VAL A 379 68.02 -9.75 24.46
N PRO A 380 66.73 -9.37 24.56
CA PRO A 380 66.01 -9.42 25.83
C PRO A 380 65.87 -10.88 26.29
N SER A 381 66.14 -11.15 27.56
CA SER A 381 65.81 -12.44 28.19
C SER A 381 64.30 -12.56 28.40
N ALA A 382 63.80 -13.81 28.39
CA ALA A 382 62.37 -14.06 28.59
C ALA A 382 61.90 -13.49 29.94
N PRO A 383 60.83 -12.68 29.99
CA PRO A 383 60.27 -12.18 31.24
C PRO A 383 59.85 -13.36 32.13
N ALA A 384 60.09 -13.27 33.45
CA ALA A 384 59.82 -14.35 34.40
C ALA A 384 58.35 -14.84 34.43
N HIS A 385 57.42 -14.06 33.87
CA HIS A 385 55.98 -14.35 33.80
C HIS A 385 55.45 -14.62 32.39
N ALA A 386 56.32 -14.67 31.37
CA ALA A 386 55.95 -15.03 30.00
C ALA A 386 55.93 -16.56 29.83
N LEU A 387 54.93 -17.07 29.13
CA LEU A 387 54.81 -18.49 28.79
C LEU A 387 55.59 -18.78 27.51
N ARG A 388 56.52 -19.75 27.53
CA ARG A 388 57.17 -20.19 26.30
C ARG A 388 56.16 -20.86 25.38
N MET A 389 56.26 -20.61 24.08
CA MET A 389 55.32 -21.17 23.10
C MET A 389 55.36 -22.70 23.04
N THR A 390 56.53 -23.30 23.29
CA THR A 390 56.74 -24.76 23.34
C THR A 390 55.97 -25.41 24.49
N ASP A 391 55.71 -24.70 25.60
CA ASP A 391 55.02 -25.22 26.78
C ASP A 391 53.48 -25.16 26.67
N LEU A 392 52.94 -24.59 25.58
CA LEU A 392 51.49 -24.42 25.41
C LEU A 392 50.70 -25.74 25.39
N HIS A 393 51.34 -26.85 25.03
CA HIS A 393 50.73 -28.18 25.01
C HIS A 393 50.35 -28.69 26.41
N ALA A 394 51.04 -28.22 27.46
CA ALA A 394 50.84 -28.67 28.84
C ALA A 394 49.68 -27.98 29.57
N ILE A 395 49.04 -26.97 28.95
CA ILE A 395 48.05 -26.13 29.63
C ILE A 395 46.62 -26.48 29.19
N ASP A 396 45.70 -26.65 30.16
CA ASP A 396 44.28 -26.89 29.88
C ASP A 396 43.66 -25.68 29.16
N ARG A 397 43.32 -25.90 27.88
CA ARG A 397 42.77 -24.90 26.96
C ARG A 397 41.44 -24.30 27.44
N ASN A 398 40.70 -24.97 28.32
CA ASN A 398 39.47 -24.42 28.91
C ASN A 398 39.72 -23.37 30.01
N GLN A 399 40.91 -23.34 30.60
CA GLN A 399 41.32 -22.36 31.61
C GLN A 399 41.68 -20.99 30.98
N TRP A 400 41.98 -20.97 29.68
CA TRP A 400 42.32 -19.74 28.94
C TRP A 400 41.12 -18.87 28.62
N ALA A 401 39.93 -19.49 28.50
CA ALA A 401 38.75 -18.80 28.02
C ALA A 401 37.44 -19.46 28.53
N PRO A 402 36.99 -19.14 29.76
CA PRO A 402 35.82 -19.76 30.35
C PRO A 402 34.54 -19.41 29.57
N VAL A 403 33.64 -20.39 29.43
CA VAL A 403 32.33 -20.20 28.77
C VAL A 403 31.33 -19.66 29.80
N SER A 404 30.81 -18.44 29.56
CA SER A 404 29.93 -17.65 30.44
C SER A 404 28.58 -18.30 30.83
N TYR A 405 28.20 -19.43 30.22
CA TYR A 405 27.03 -20.21 30.67
C TYR A 405 27.34 -21.06 31.91
N ARG A 406 28.54 -21.64 32.01
CA ARG A 406 28.96 -22.43 33.19
C ARG A 406 29.12 -21.58 34.45
N SER A 407 29.63 -20.34 34.32
CA SER A 407 29.80 -19.43 35.45
C SER A 407 28.51 -18.82 35.99
N ARG A 408 27.39 -18.89 35.25
CA ARG A 408 26.06 -18.48 35.75
C ARG A 408 25.35 -19.56 36.56
N LEU A 409 25.57 -20.83 36.25
CA LEU A 409 25.03 -21.96 37.03
C LEU A 409 25.89 -22.26 38.28
N ALA A 410 27.20 -22.03 38.23
CA ALA A 410 28.10 -22.24 39.38
C ALA A 410 27.98 -21.18 40.50
N ARG A 411 27.03 -20.23 40.40
CA ARG A 411 26.87 -19.10 41.33
C ARG A 411 26.11 -19.43 42.60
N ARG A 412 26.16 -20.67 43.10
CA ARG A 412 25.54 -21.03 44.38
C ARG A 412 26.44 -21.62 45.45
N THR A 413 27.68 -22.01 45.13
CA THR A 413 28.57 -22.54 46.15
C THR A 413 30.03 -22.31 45.75
N SER A 414 30.72 -21.51 46.56
CA SER A 414 32.20 -21.42 46.70
C SER A 414 32.97 -20.44 45.79
N ALA A 415 33.58 -19.45 46.46
CA ALA A 415 34.76 -18.62 46.11
C ALA A 415 34.73 -17.71 44.85
N PRO A 416 35.35 -16.50 44.91
CA PRO A 416 35.55 -15.68 43.72
C PRO A 416 36.49 -16.42 42.78
N THR A 417 35.96 -17.01 41.70
CA THR A 417 36.78 -17.58 40.63
C THR A 417 37.81 -16.53 40.22
N ALA A 418 39.09 -16.84 40.45
CA ALA A 418 40.23 -16.02 40.12
C ALA A 418 39.99 -15.28 38.80
N ARG A 419 40.07 -13.95 38.82
CA ARG A 419 40.00 -13.11 37.63
C ARG A 419 41.04 -13.66 36.65
N VAL A 420 40.59 -14.35 35.61
CA VAL A 420 41.46 -14.81 34.53
C VAL A 420 42.13 -13.56 33.98
N ARG A 421 43.46 -13.41 34.15
CA ARG A 421 44.19 -12.24 33.62
C ARG A 421 43.85 -12.10 32.15
N GLY A 422 43.42 -10.91 31.73
CA GLY A 422 42.96 -10.66 30.37
C GLY A 422 44.06 -10.74 29.33
N ARG A 423 45.28 -10.43 29.75
CA ARG A 423 46.49 -10.46 28.93
C ARG A 423 47.34 -11.69 29.25
N ARG A 424 47.82 -12.37 28.20
CA ARG A 424 48.77 -13.48 28.28
C ARG A 424 49.99 -13.12 27.44
N ARG A 425 51.17 -13.10 28.06
CA ARG A 425 52.45 -12.91 27.37
C ARG A 425 53.02 -14.26 26.98
N LEU A 426 53.39 -14.38 25.72
CA LEU A 426 53.98 -15.55 25.07
C LEU A 426 55.37 -15.18 24.61
N TRP A 427 56.33 -16.08 24.82
CA TRP A 427 57.70 -15.90 24.38
C TRP A 427 58.04 -16.88 23.26
N ALA A 428 58.46 -16.33 22.12
CA ALA A 428 58.94 -17.08 20.96
C ALA A 428 60.47 -17.18 21.05
N ASP A 429 60.98 -18.35 21.42
CA ASP A 429 62.41 -18.61 21.59
C ASP A 429 63.18 -18.51 20.26
N GLY A 430 64.48 -18.26 20.36
CA GLY A 430 65.43 -18.12 19.25
C GLY A 430 66.28 -19.37 18.99
N GLU A 431 65.74 -20.57 19.22
CA GLU A 431 66.49 -21.82 18.95
C GLU A 431 66.64 -22.07 17.43
N VAL A 432 67.74 -22.72 17.05
CA VAL A 432 68.24 -22.84 15.67
C VAL A 432 67.37 -23.77 14.79
N ASP A 433 66.48 -24.56 15.38
CA ASP A 433 65.66 -25.56 14.69
C ASP A 433 64.31 -24.99 14.23
N ALA A 434 64.12 -24.87 12.92
CA ALA A 434 62.85 -24.45 12.33
C ALA A 434 61.80 -25.59 12.40
N GLU A 435 60.62 -25.29 12.95
CA GLU A 435 59.44 -26.16 12.92
C GLU A 435 58.72 -26.06 11.56
N ARG A 436 58.28 -27.20 11.01
CA ARG A 436 57.43 -27.23 9.81
C ARG A 436 55.95 -27.27 10.19
N VAL A 437 55.25 -26.15 9.98
CA VAL A 437 53.84 -26.00 10.35
C VAL A 437 52.92 -26.60 9.27
N PRO A 438 52.10 -27.63 9.59
CA PRO A 438 51.25 -28.31 8.61
C PRO A 438 50.06 -27.46 8.15
N ALA A 439 49.60 -27.73 6.92
CA ALA A 439 48.37 -27.14 6.38
C ALA A 439 47.10 -27.54 7.18
N SER A 440 47.16 -28.59 8.00
CA SER A 440 46.06 -28.99 8.88
C SER A 440 45.85 -28.06 10.08
N ALA A 441 46.80 -27.16 10.38
CA ALA A 441 46.70 -26.15 11.45
C ALA A 441 45.83 -24.92 11.07
N VAL A 442 44.89 -25.09 10.13
CA VAL A 442 43.99 -24.03 9.64
C VAL A 442 42.96 -23.61 10.68
N VAL A 443 42.77 -22.29 10.79
CA VAL A 443 41.78 -21.66 11.68
C VAL A 443 40.51 -21.32 10.87
N ALA A 444 39.55 -22.25 10.86
CA ALA A 444 38.31 -22.11 10.08
C ALA A 444 37.04 -22.01 10.95
N ALA A 445 36.05 -21.29 10.43
CA ALA A 445 34.74 -21.16 11.07
C ALA A 445 33.86 -22.40 10.83
N PRO A 446 33.14 -22.91 11.86
CA PRO A 446 32.18 -24.00 11.70
C PRO A 446 31.00 -23.66 10.77
N ALA A 447 30.31 -24.67 10.23
CA ALA A 447 29.08 -24.46 9.44
C ALA A 447 27.96 -23.83 10.30
N PRO A 448 27.17 -22.90 9.74
CA PRO A 448 25.99 -22.37 10.41
C PRO A 448 24.88 -23.44 10.51
N PRO A 449 24.00 -23.34 11.52
CA PRO A 449 22.88 -24.27 11.66
C PRO A 449 21.90 -24.16 10.47
N TRP A 450 21.29 -25.28 10.09
CA TRP A 450 20.47 -25.40 8.87
C TRP A 450 19.30 -24.41 8.81
N PHE A 451 18.64 -24.12 9.94
CA PHE A 451 17.50 -23.19 10.02
C PHE A 451 17.88 -21.72 9.78
N SER A 452 19.18 -21.39 9.83
CA SER A 452 19.67 -20.03 9.56
C SER A 452 20.03 -19.81 8.08
N ARG A 453 19.82 -20.83 7.23
CA ARG A 453 20.03 -20.75 5.78
C ARG A 453 18.92 -19.89 5.14
N PRO A 454 19.25 -19.03 4.17
CA PRO A 454 18.29 -18.12 3.54
C PRO A 454 17.11 -18.86 2.90
N VAL A 455 17.35 -20.03 2.29
CA VAL A 455 16.32 -20.86 1.64
C VAL A 455 15.22 -21.29 2.62
N VAL A 456 15.58 -21.68 3.85
CA VAL A 456 14.61 -22.12 4.87
C VAL A 456 13.71 -20.97 5.33
N ILE A 457 14.29 -19.76 5.46
CA ILE A 457 13.54 -18.56 5.85
C ILE A 457 12.56 -18.16 4.75
N VAL A 458 12.98 -18.19 3.48
CA VAL A 458 12.12 -17.89 2.34
C VAL A 458 10.97 -18.89 2.23
N ALA A 459 11.25 -20.19 2.36
CA ALA A 459 10.24 -21.23 2.33
C ALA A 459 9.20 -21.06 3.46
N ALA A 460 9.66 -20.75 4.69
CA ALA A 460 8.77 -20.50 5.82
C ALA A 460 7.90 -19.24 5.62
N CYS A 461 8.47 -18.16 5.06
CA CYS A 461 7.69 -16.96 4.71
C CYS A 461 6.66 -17.27 3.63
N LEU A 462 7.03 -17.97 2.56
CA LEU A 462 6.09 -18.35 1.49
C LEU A 462 4.94 -19.22 2.03
N LEU A 463 5.24 -20.18 2.92
CA LEU A 463 4.24 -21.01 3.58
C LEU A 463 3.24 -20.21 4.45
N LEU A 464 3.65 -19.06 4.99
CA LEU A 464 2.76 -18.19 5.78
C LEU A 464 1.99 -17.18 4.93
N PHE A 465 2.63 -16.58 3.91
CA PHE A 465 2.03 -15.49 3.14
C PHE A 465 1.09 -15.97 2.03
N VAL A 466 1.36 -17.12 1.39
CA VAL A 466 0.50 -17.62 0.32
C VAL A 466 -0.92 -17.96 0.82
N PRO A 467 -1.11 -18.69 1.93
CA PRO A 467 -2.45 -18.94 2.46
C PRO A 467 -3.16 -17.67 2.91
N ALA A 468 -2.44 -16.73 3.53
CA ALA A 468 -3.00 -15.45 3.95
C ALA A 468 -3.47 -14.60 2.77
N ALA A 469 -2.72 -14.57 1.66
CA ALA A 469 -3.08 -13.85 0.44
C ALA A 469 -4.29 -14.49 -0.27
N VAL A 470 -4.34 -15.82 -0.34
CA VAL A 470 -5.49 -16.56 -0.90
C VAL A 470 -6.74 -16.35 -0.03
N TRP A 471 -6.57 -16.41 1.30
CA TRP A 471 -7.65 -16.14 2.25
C TRP A 471 -8.17 -14.70 2.14
N SER A 472 -7.27 -13.70 2.10
CA SER A 472 -7.67 -12.30 1.95
C SER A 472 -8.39 -12.04 0.62
N GLY A 473 -7.91 -12.59 -0.50
CA GLY A 473 -8.55 -12.40 -1.80
C GLY A 473 -9.95 -13.03 -1.86
N ARG A 474 -10.16 -14.17 -1.19
CA ARG A 474 -11.45 -14.87 -1.15
C ARG A 474 -12.49 -14.18 -0.25
N TYR A 475 -12.07 -13.62 0.89
CA TYR A 475 -13.00 -13.11 1.90
C TYR A 475 -13.14 -11.58 1.95
N LEU A 476 -12.14 -10.83 1.47
CA LEU A 476 -12.20 -9.36 1.42
C LEU A 476 -12.50 -8.84 0.01
N GLY A 477 -12.32 -9.67 -1.03
CA GLY A 477 -12.41 -9.25 -2.43
C GLY A 477 -11.13 -8.59 -2.94
N ILE A 478 -11.12 -8.24 -4.22
CA ILE A 478 -10.00 -7.60 -4.96
C ILE A 478 -10.33 -6.10 -5.12
N PRO A 479 -9.36 -5.17 -5.29
CA PRO A 479 -9.68 -3.77 -5.58
C PRO A 479 -10.70 -3.63 -6.73
N GLY A 480 -11.83 -2.97 -6.47
CA GLY A 480 -12.98 -2.87 -7.40
C GLY A 480 -14.15 -3.81 -7.08
N CYS A 481 -13.94 -4.80 -6.20
CA CYS A 481 -14.94 -5.76 -5.74
C CYS A 481 -14.77 -6.09 -4.24
N LEU A 482 -14.16 -5.15 -3.51
CA LEU A 482 -13.83 -5.26 -2.09
C LEU A 482 -15.09 -5.10 -1.24
N HIS A 483 -15.36 -6.05 -0.36
CA HIS A 483 -16.52 -6.05 0.53
C HIS A 483 -16.13 -6.52 1.94
N ARG A 484 -16.98 -6.25 2.93
CA ARG A 484 -16.73 -6.73 4.30
C ARG A 484 -16.86 -8.26 4.35
N PRO A 485 -15.93 -8.97 5.04
CA PRO A 485 -16.01 -10.41 5.13
C PRO A 485 -17.25 -10.81 5.94
N PHE A 486 -17.95 -11.87 5.49
CA PHE A 486 -19.16 -12.40 6.12
C PHE A 486 -20.40 -11.48 6.10
N ALA A 487 -20.40 -10.46 5.24
CA ALA A 487 -21.60 -9.72 4.88
C ALA A 487 -22.59 -10.69 4.18
N ALA A 488 -23.61 -11.19 4.90
CA ALA A 488 -24.60 -12.15 4.39
C ALA A 488 -25.48 -11.57 3.26
N ASP A 489 -25.37 -10.25 3.10
CA ASP A 489 -26.21 -9.32 2.36
C ASP A 489 -25.50 -8.96 1.00
N VAL A 490 -24.27 -9.47 0.79
CA VAL A 490 -23.47 -9.31 -0.43
C VAL A 490 -23.02 -10.66 -1.00
N VAL A 491 -23.28 -10.89 -2.28
CA VAL A 491 -22.78 -12.06 -3.02
C VAL A 491 -22.20 -11.61 -4.35
N VAL A 492 -20.87 -11.51 -4.43
CA VAL A 492 -20.16 -11.04 -5.62
C VAL A 492 -18.95 -11.90 -5.99
N ARG A 493 -18.54 -11.81 -7.26
CA ARG A 493 -17.35 -12.44 -7.83
C ARG A 493 -16.66 -11.45 -8.76
N ASP A 494 -15.34 -11.35 -8.64
CA ASP A 494 -14.52 -10.68 -9.65
C ASP A 494 -14.44 -11.56 -10.91
N VAL A 495 -14.78 -10.98 -12.06
CA VAL A 495 -14.68 -11.61 -13.38
C VAL A 495 -14.07 -10.59 -14.34
N GLY A 496 -12.80 -10.79 -14.71
CA GLY A 496 -12.13 -9.91 -15.68
C GLY A 496 -11.96 -8.46 -15.22
N GLY A 497 -11.88 -8.20 -13.90
CA GLY A 497 -11.86 -6.85 -13.32
C GLY A 497 -13.24 -6.20 -13.16
N GLU A 498 -14.31 -6.96 -13.39
CA GLU A 498 -15.70 -6.54 -13.15
C GLU A 498 -16.27 -7.24 -11.91
N CYS A 499 -17.09 -6.52 -11.14
CA CYS A 499 -17.64 -7.05 -9.89
C CYS A 499 -19.05 -7.59 -10.09
N ILE A 500 -19.18 -8.88 -10.39
CA ILE A 500 -20.45 -9.51 -10.82
C ILE A 500 -21.17 -10.12 -9.62
N GLY A 501 -22.47 -9.84 -9.49
CA GLY A 501 -23.32 -10.41 -8.45
C GLY A 501 -24.31 -9.41 -7.90
N PHE A 502 -24.66 -9.49 -6.62
CA PHE A 502 -25.61 -8.57 -5.99
C PHE A 502 -25.17 -8.09 -4.62
N SER A 503 -25.73 -6.95 -4.23
CA SER A 503 -25.62 -6.33 -2.92
C SER A 503 -26.99 -5.79 -2.52
N ASP A 504 -27.34 -5.91 -1.24
CA ASP A 504 -28.56 -5.34 -0.65
C ASP A 504 -28.26 -4.33 0.48
N GLY A 505 -26.96 -4.03 0.69
CA GLY A 505 -26.46 -3.33 1.86
C GLY A 505 -25.17 -2.56 1.62
N ALA A 506 -24.90 -1.58 2.50
CA ALA A 506 -23.79 -0.64 2.37
C ALA A 506 -22.39 -1.28 2.52
N ALA A 507 -22.31 -2.60 2.73
CA ALA A 507 -21.05 -3.34 2.71
C ALA A 507 -20.41 -3.37 1.32
N LEU A 508 -21.19 -3.19 0.25
CA LEU A 508 -20.71 -3.01 -1.12
C LEU A 508 -21.66 -2.11 -1.92
N THR A 509 -21.14 -1.03 -2.47
CA THR A 509 -21.74 -0.30 -3.60
C THR A 509 -20.93 -0.60 -4.85
N PHE A 510 -21.61 -0.83 -5.97
CA PHE A 510 -20.95 -1.11 -7.23
C PHE A 510 -20.31 0.16 -7.79
N ASN A 511 -19.12 -0.04 -8.36
CA ASN A 511 -18.34 0.92 -9.13
C ASN A 511 -17.82 2.13 -8.36
N ASN A 512 -16.62 1.98 -7.81
CA ASN A 512 -15.88 2.99 -7.05
C ASN A 512 -14.97 3.90 -7.90
N GLN A 513 -15.25 4.03 -9.20
CA GLN A 513 -14.43 4.85 -10.09
C GLN A 513 -14.82 6.34 -10.00
N PRO A 514 -13.90 7.26 -10.30
CA PRO A 514 -14.18 8.70 -10.29
C PRO A 514 -15.37 9.07 -11.20
N GLY A 515 -16.18 10.04 -10.79
CA GLY A 515 -17.32 10.52 -11.58
C GLY A 515 -18.62 9.72 -11.39
N GLN A 516 -18.64 8.69 -10.52
CA GLN A 516 -19.83 7.88 -10.24
C GLN A 516 -20.47 8.19 -8.88
N GLU A 517 -20.21 9.35 -8.29
CA GLU A 517 -20.66 9.72 -6.94
C GLU A 517 -22.19 9.67 -6.81
N ASN A 518 -22.92 10.10 -7.83
CA ASN A 518 -24.38 10.05 -7.86
C ASN A 518 -24.92 8.60 -7.92
N LEU A 519 -24.22 7.70 -8.61
CA LEU A 519 -24.58 6.27 -8.66
C LEU A 519 -24.36 5.62 -7.29
N HIS A 520 -23.28 5.95 -6.59
CA HIS A 520 -23.09 5.48 -5.21
C HIS A 520 -24.18 6.00 -4.28
N TYR A 521 -24.46 7.30 -4.34
CA TYR A 521 -25.45 7.95 -3.51
C TYR A 521 -26.82 7.25 -3.61
N ILE A 522 -27.29 6.94 -4.82
CA ILE A 522 -28.60 6.31 -4.99
C ILE A 522 -28.61 4.84 -4.51
N GLN A 523 -27.51 4.10 -4.68
CA GLN A 523 -27.37 2.75 -4.11
C GLN A 523 -27.46 2.79 -2.58
N GLU A 524 -26.73 3.70 -1.94
CA GLU A 524 -26.79 3.90 -0.49
C GLU A 524 -28.17 4.33 -0.01
N ARG A 525 -28.87 5.16 -0.79
CA ARG A 525 -30.23 5.59 -0.50
C ARG A 525 -31.20 4.40 -0.54
N ILE A 526 -31.13 3.55 -1.55
CA ILE A 526 -31.92 2.31 -1.63
C ILE A 526 -31.63 1.42 -0.42
N PHE A 527 -30.37 1.25 -0.02
CA PHE A 527 -30.02 0.45 1.15
C PHE A 527 -30.55 1.06 2.44
N ALA A 528 -30.62 2.39 2.55
CA ALA A 528 -31.30 3.06 3.66
C ALA A 528 -32.80 2.81 3.65
N GLN A 529 -33.44 2.94 2.49
CA GLN A 529 -34.87 2.68 2.34
C GLN A 529 -35.24 1.20 2.55
N ASN A 530 -34.34 0.25 2.26
CA ASN A 530 -34.52 -1.17 2.63
C ASN A 530 -34.66 -1.33 4.14
N ARG A 531 -33.86 -0.59 4.93
CA ARG A 531 -33.96 -0.59 6.40
C ARG A 531 -35.24 0.10 6.84
N ASP A 532 -35.64 1.20 6.19
CA ASP A 532 -36.89 1.90 6.48
C ASP A 532 -38.11 1.01 6.20
N ALA A 533 -38.11 0.27 5.09
CA ALA A 533 -39.14 -0.70 4.74
C ALA A 533 -39.22 -1.83 5.77
N ARG A 534 -38.08 -2.36 6.24
CA ARG A 534 -38.04 -3.36 7.30
C ARG A 534 -38.61 -2.83 8.62
N ARG A 535 -38.25 -1.60 9.01
CA ARG A 535 -38.79 -0.94 10.21
C ARG A 535 -40.29 -0.71 10.11
N ALA A 536 -40.77 -0.16 8.99
CA ALA A 536 -42.19 0.04 8.75
C ALA A 536 -42.98 -1.29 8.77
N TRP A 537 -42.38 -2.38 8.29
CA TRP A 537 -42.98 -3.71 8.37
C TRP A 537 -43.11 -4.17 9.83
N GLU A 538 -42.05 -4.06 10.62
CA GLU A 538 -42.05 -4.42 12.05
C GLU A 538 -43.03 -3.56 12.87
N GLU A 539 -43.02 -2.23 12.68
CA GLU A 539 -43.91 -1.28 13.34
C GLU A 539 -45.39 -1.51 13.00
N SER A 540 -45.68 -1.99 11.79
CA SER A 540 -47.05 -2.39 11.41
C SER A 540 -47.54 -3.66 12.10
N GLY A 541 -46.75 -4.26 13.00
CA GLY A 541 -47.02 -5.59 13.56
C GLY A 541 -46.87 -6.69 12.51
N ARG A 542 -45.95 -6.49 11.54
CA ARG A 542 -45.74 -7.35 10.37
C ARG A 542 -47.00 -7.52 9.54
N ARG A 543 -47.88 -6.53 9.51
CA ARG A 543 -49.15 -6.64 8.79
C ARG A 543 -48.99 -6.30 7.31
N ARG A 544 -48.09 -5.43 6.89
CA ARG A 544 -47.99 -5.05 5.47
C ARG A 544 -47.28 -6.14 4.64
N PRO A 545 -47.62 -6.34 3.35
CA PRO A 545 -46.82 -7.18 2.46
C PRO A 545 -45.38 -6.69 2.43
N TYR A 546 -44.42 -7.58 2.63
CA TYR A 546 -42.99 -7.27 2.55
C TYR A 546 -42.35 -8.24 1.55
N VAL A 547 -41.79 -7.69 0.47
CA VAL A 547 -41.35 -8.45 -0.71
C VAL A 547 -40.05 -7.88 -1.29
N THR A 548 -39.31 -8.70 -2.01
CA THR A 548 -38.02 -8.34 -2.62
C THR A 548 -38.12 -8.22 -4.14
N VAL A 549 -37.64 -7.11 -4.70
CA VAL A 549 -37.43 -6.92 -6.14
C VAL A 549 -35.94 -6.77 -6.42
N VAL A 550 -35.44 -7.39 -7.48
CA VAL A 550 -34.01 -7.31 -7.83
C VAL A 550 -33.82 -6.39 -9.03
N TYR A 551 -33.00 -5.35 -8.90
CA TYR A 551 -32.51 -4.59 -10.05
C TYR A 551 -31.38 -5.37 -10.74
N LEU A 552 -31.45 -5.58 -12.06
CA LEU A 552 -30.41 -6.27 -12.83
C LEU A 552 -29.84 -5.34 -13.91
N GLY A 553 -28.69 -4.72 -13.62
CA GLY A 553 -28.08 -3.70 -14.49
C GLY A 553 -26.61 -3.96 -14.85
N THR A 554 -26.03 -3.02 -15.60
CA THR A 554 -24.58 -2.94 -15.89
C THR A 554 -23.97 -1.83 -15.03
N LEU A 555 -23.24 -2.20 -13.98
CA LEU A 555 -22.73 -1.23 -13.00
C LEU A 555 -21.21 -1.10 -13.03
N THR A 556 -20.46 -2.05 -13.59
CA THR A 556 -18.98 -2.01 -13.67
C THR A 556 -18.46 -2.37 -15.05
N GLY A 557 -17.18 -2.07 -15.33
CA GLY A 557 -16.42 -2.62 -16.47
C GLY A 557 -15.99 -1.62 -17.54
N ARG A 558 -16.58 -0.43 -17.53
CA ARG A 558 -16.03 0.75 -18.24
C ARG A 558 -15.21 1.60 -17.27
N ALA A 559 -13.98 1.95 -17.66
CA ALA A 559 -13.14 2.90 -16.93
C ALA A 559 -13.64 4.34 -17.08
N THR A 560 -13.74 5.09 -15.98
CA THR A 560 -14.23 6.47 -15.98
C THR A 560 -13.23 7.46 -15.39
N GLN A 561 -13.36 8.73 -15.80
CA GLN A 561 -12.58 9.85 -15.27
C GLN A 561 -13.43 10.75 -14.37
N ALA A 562 -12.77 11.63 -13.60
CA ALA A 562 -13.47 12.60 -12.78
C ALA A 562 -14.38 13.49 -13.65
N GLY A 563 -15.66 13.57 -13.30
CA GLY A 563 -16.66 14.32 -14.07
C GLY A 563 -17.24 13.60 -15.28
N GLU A 564 -16.87 12.33 -15.54
CA GLU A 564 -17.52 11.47 -16.54
C GLU A 564 -18.53 10.54 -15.85
N GLU A 565 -19.81 10.87 -15.91
CA GLU A 565 -20.87 9.98 -15.42
C GLU A 565 -21.26 8.96 -16.52
N ALA A 566 -20.62 7.79 -16.53
CA ALA A 566 -20.79 6.79 -17.59
C ALA A 566 -22.01 5.87 -17.38
N TYR A 567 -22.56 5.83 -16.16
CA TYR A 567 -23.68 4.97 -15.76
C TYR A 567 -24.91 5.79 -15.37
N ALA A 568 -25.11 6.94 -16.03
CA ALA A 568 -26.19 7.88 -15.72
C ALA A 568 -27.58 7.23 -15.87
N ALA A 569 -27.77 6.37 -16.87
CA ALA A 569 -29.03 5.66 -17.09
C ALA A 569 -29.32 4.63 -15.99
N GLU A 570 -28.29 3.93 -15.53
CA GLU A 570 -28.41 2.96 -14.45
C GLU A 570 -28.65 3.65 -13.11
N ARG A 571 -28.01 4.82 -12.87
CA ARG A 571 -28.38 5.71 -11.76
C ARG A 571 -29.86 6.11 -11.86
N GLU A 572 -30.31 6.64 -12.99
CA GLU A 572 -31.70 7.07 -13.19
C GLU A 572 -32.70 5.93 -12.97
N GLY A 573 -32.37 4.73 -13.45
CA GLY A 573 -33.18 3.53 -13.19
C GLY A 573 -33.33 3.26 -11.69
N LEU A 574 -32.22 3.31 -10.95
CA LEU A 574 -32.23 3.17 -9.49
C LEU A 574 -33.01 4.32 -8.80
N GLU A 575 -32.94 5.55 -9.31
CA GLU A 575 -33.73 6.68 -8.79
C GLU A 575 -35.24 6.43 -8.95
N GLY A 576 -35.67 5.87 -10.08
CA GLY A 576 -37.06 5.47 -10.31
C GLY A 576 -37.54 4.40 -9.35
N MET A 577 -36.73 3.37 -9.12
CA MET A 577 -37.04 2.32 -8.15
C MET A 577 -37.07 2.86 -6.71
N ALA A 578 -36.13 3.74 -6.36
CA ALA A 578 -36.07 4.39 -5.05
C ALA A 578 -37.31 5.26 -4.80
N ALA A 579 -37.86 5.93 -5.83
CA ALA A 579 -39.10 6.68 -5.73
C ALA A 579 -40.32 5.77 -5.44
N ALA A 580 -40.43 4.62 -6.12
CA ALA A 580 -41.49 3.64 -5.83
C ALA A 580 -41.39 3.10 -4.40
N GLN A 581 -40.18 2.78 -3.94
CA GLN A 581 -39.93 2.34 -2.57
C GLN A 581 -40.26 3.44 -1.55
N TYR A 582 -39.93 4.69 -1.84
CA TYR A 582 -40.20 5.86 -0.99
C TYR A 582 -41.69 6.03 -0.74
N ILE A 583 -42.51 5.95 -1.80
CA ILE A 583 -43.97 6.07 -1.72
C ILE A 583 -44.53 4.93 -0.85
N GLY A 584 -44.09 3.69 -1.07
CA GLY A 584 -44.52 2.55 -0.26
C GLY A 584 -44.20 2.74 1.23
N VAL A 585 -42.99 3.18 1.57
CA VAL A 585 -42.57 3.41 2.97
C VAL A 585 -43.39 4.53 3.63
N ARG A 586 -43.71 5.62 2.91
CA ARG A 586 -44.47 6.76 3.46
C ARG A 586 -45.98 6.59 3.46
N ALA A 587 -46.51 5.54 2.83
CA ALA A 587 -47.93 5.23 2.90
C ALA A 587 -48.38 5.03 4.37
N THR A 588 -49.57 5.53 4.71
CA THR A 588 -50.05 5.49 6.10
C THR A 588 -50.16 4.05 6.61
N VAL A 589 -49.89 3.83 7.91
CA VAL A 589 -49.85 2.49 8.54
C VAL A 589 -51.19 1.73 8.41
N ASN A 590 -52.31 2.46 8.25
CA ASN A 590 -53.64 1.87 8.07
C ASN A 590 -53.91 1.37 6.63
N THR A 591 -53.04 1.70 5.67
CA THR A 591 -53.08 1.20 4.28
C THR A 591 -52.40 -0.16 4.20
N SER A 592 -53.05 -1.17 4.77
CA SER A 592 -52.45 -2.47 5.02
C SER A 592 -52.17 -3.34 3.79
N SER A 593 -52.71 -2.97 2.63
CA SER A 593 -52.49 -3.63 1.33
C SER A 593 -51.23 -3.12 0.63
N VAL A 594 -50.77 -1.89 0.93
CA VAL A 594 -49.64 -1.26 0.23
C VAL A 594 -48.33 -1.98 0.58
N PRO A 595 -47.63 -2.59 -0.39
CA PRO A 595 -46.43 -3.35 -0.14
C PRO A 595 -45.24 -2.49 0.29
N LEU A 596 -44.36 -3.10 1.06
CA LEU A 596 -43.04 -2.61 1.42
C LEU A 596 -42.02 -3.38 0.58
N LEU A 597 -41.19 -2.64 -0.15
CA LEU A 597 -40.22 -3.22 -1.07
C LEU A 597 -38.83 -3.27 -0.42
N ARG A 598 -38.17 -4.41 -0.51
CA ARG A 598 -36.71 -4.54 -0.40
C ARG A 598 -36.14 -4.60 -1.81
N ILE A 599 -35.25 -3.69 -2.15
CA ILE A 599 -34.58 -3.68 -3.46
C ILE A 599 -33.17 -4.25 -3.29
N VAL A 600 -32.87 -5.29 -4.07
CA VAL A 600 -31.52 -5.86 -4.17
C VAL A 600 -30.91 -5.40 -5.48
N ILE A 601 -29.67 -4.89 -5.44
CA ILE A 601 -29.00 -4.33 -6.61
C ILE A 601 -28.04 -5.39 -7.15
N ALA A 602 -28.25 -5.82 -8.39
CA ALA A 602 -27.42 -6.81 -9.07
C ALA A 602 -26.71 -6.21 -10.29
N ASN A 603 -25.43 -6.53 -10.41
CA ASN A 603 -24.56 -6.15 -11.51
C ASN A 603 -24.24 -7.37 -12.39
N ALA A 604 -24.51 -7.22 -13.68
CA ALA A 604 -24.26 -8.19 -14.74
C ALA A 604 -22.99 -7.89 -15.56
N GLY A 605 -22.21 -6.88 -15.18
CA GLY A 605 -21.00 -6.49 -15.90
C GLY A 605 -21.28 -5.67 -17.15
N PHE A 606 -20.22 -5.17 -17.78
CA PHE A 606 -20.34 -4.24 -18.90
C PHE A 606 -21.09 -4.87 -20.08
N GLN A 607 -22.06 -4.14 -20.64
CA GLN A 607 -22.91 -4.62 -21.73
C GLN A 607 -23.68 -5.92 -21.39
N MET A 608 -23.94 -6.17 -20.10
CA MET A 608 -24.63 -7.37 -19.60
C MET A 608 -23.89 -8.70 -19.89
N LYS A 609 -22.59 -8.66 -20.19
CA LYS A 609 -21.80 -9.83 -20.62
C LYS A 609 -21.84 -11.00 -19.63
N HIS A 610 -22.02 -10.71 -18.35
CA HIS A 610 -22.08 -11.70 -17.27
C HIS A 610 -23.48 -11.83 -16.66
N ALA A 611 -24.54 -11.42 -17.37
CA ALA A 611 -25.92 -11.49 -16.90
C ALA A 611 -26.36 -12.90 -16.50
N ASP A 612 -25.93 -13.92 -17.23
CA ASP A 612 -26.25 -15.32 -16.89
C ASP A 612 -25.70 -15.72 -15.51
N LEU A 613 -24.46 -15.32 -15.20
CA LEU A 613 -23.84 -15.54 -13.90
C LEU A 613 -24.54 -14.76 -12.76
N ALA A 614 -24.98 -13.52 -13.04
CA ALA A 614 -25.75 -12.74 -12.09
C ALA A 614 -27.13 -13.38 -11.82
N VAL A 615 -27.82 -13.85 -12.87
CA VAL A 615 -29.10 -14.58 -12.75
C VAL A 615 -28.94 -15.85 -11.93
N ASP A 616 -27.86 -16.60 -12.09
CA ASP A 616 -27.54 -17.76 -11.25
C ASP A 616 -27.49 -17.41 -9.75
N MET A 617 -26.91 -16.25 -9.41
CA MET A 617 -26.85 -15.75 -8.04
C MET A 617 -28.23 -15.31 -7.54
N ILE A 618 -29.00 -14.63 -8.38
CA ILE A 618 -30.38 -14.20 -8.09
C ILE A 618 -31.29 -15.40 -7.87
N ALA A 619 -31.17 -16.44 -8.70
CA ALA A 619 -31.96 -17.66 -8.58
C ALA A 619 -31.67 -18.39 -7.25
N ARG A 620 -30.42 -18.34 -6.76
CA ARG A 620 -30.08 -18.84 -5.43
C ARG A 620 -30.70 -17.98 -4.32
N LEU A 621 -30.67 -16.66 -4.45
CA LEU A 621 -31.33 -15.74 -3.51
C LEU A 621 -32.84 -16.02 -3.44
N ALA A 622 -33.51 -16.18 -4.58
CA ALA A 622 -34.96 -16.42 -4.64
C ALA A 622 -35.40 -17.75 -3.99
N ARG A 623 -34.52 -18.76 -3.94
CA ARG A 623 -34.79 -20.05 -3.28
C ARG A 623 -34.57 -20.04 -1.77
N GLN A 624 -33.92 -19.01 -1.23
CA GLN A 624 -33.66 -18.95 0.21
C GLN A 624 -34.94 -18.56 0.97
N PRO A 625 -35.24 -19.22 2.10
CA PRO A 625 -36.32 -18.78 2.98
C PRO A 625 -36.08 -17.34 3.46
N SER A 626 -37.08 -16.46 3.31
CA SER A 626 -36.99 -15.06 3.71
C SER A 626 -38.35 -14.50 4.10
N ASP A 627 -38.36 -13.56 5.06
CA ASP A 627 -39.54 -12.74 5.37
C ASP A 627 -39.98 -11.86 4.19
N ALA A 628 -39.06 -11.58 3.26
CA ALA A 628 -39.29 -10.80 2.04
C ALA A 628 -38.92 -11.64 0.80
N PRO A 629 -39.82 -12.53 0.33
CA PRO A 629 -39.56 -13.38 -0.83
C PRO A 629 -39.25 -12.54 -2.08
N VAL A 630 -38.36 -13.04 -2.94
CA VAL A 630 -38.09 -12.42 -4.24
C VAL A 630 -39.30 -12.65 -5.15
N ILE A 631 -39.89 -11.57 -5.66
CA ILE A 631 -41.08 -11.63 -6.52
C ILE A 631 -40.77 -11.43 -8.01
N GLY A 632 -39.59 -10.90 -8.34
CA GLY A 632 -39.22 -10.63 -9.72
C GLY A 632 -37.98 -9.76 -9.87
N VAL A 633 -37.61 -9.52 -11.13
CA VAL A 633 -36.45 -8.74 -11.55
C VAL A 633 -36.91 -7.51 -12.32
N VAL A 634 -36.37 -6.34 -11.99
CA VAL A 634 -36.45 -5.12 -12.79
C VAL A 634 -35.15 -4.98 -13.59
N GLY A 635 -35.26 -5.06 -14.91
CA GLY A 635 -34.12 -5.26 -15.84
C GLY A 635 -34.33 -6.52 -16.69
N PRO A 636 -33.35 -6.96 -17.53
CA PRO A 636 -32.06 -6.33 -17.86
C PRO A 636 -32.15 -4.91 -18.45
N VAL A 637 -31.03 -4.20 -18.54
CA VAL A 637 -31.01 -2.77 -18.96
C VAL A 637 -30.46 -2.49 -20.37
N GLU A 638 -29.96 -3.50 -21.09
CA GLU A 638 -29.51 -3.35 -22.48
C GLU A 638 -30.01 -4.51 -23.37
N SER A 639 -30.58 -4.21 -24.54
CA SER A 639 -31.03 -5.26 -25.48
C SER A 639 -29.83 -5.88 -26.19
N ARG A 640 -29.29 -6.92 -25.56
CA ARG A 640 -28.12 -7.67 -25.99
C ARG A 640 -28.48 -9.15 -26.09
N THR A 641 -27.71 -9.90 -26.86
CA THR A 641 -27.83 -11.37 -26.90
C THR A 641 -27.60 -11.98 -25.51
N ALA A 642 -26.70 -11.41 -24.70
CA ALA A 642 -26.51 -11.82 -23.30
C ALA A 642 -27.76 -11.59 -22.44
N SER A 643 -28.47 -10.48 -22.63
CA SER A 643 -29.75 -10.22 -21.95
C SER A 643 -30.84 -11.20 -22.39
N ALA A 644 -30.92 -11.54 -23.68
CA ALA A 644 -31.85 -12.57 -24.17
C ALA A 644 -31.57 -13.95 -23.56
N VAL A 645 -30.29 -14.32 -23.39
CA VAL A 645 -29.89 -15.53 -22.65
C VAL A 645 -30.35 -15.46 -21.19
N ALA A 646 -30.11 -14.34 -20.52
CA ALA A 646 -30.52 -14.13 -19.13
C ALA A 646 -32.04 -14.20 -18.94
N LEU A 647 -32.84 -13.65 -19.88
CA LEU A 647 -34.30 -13.77 -19.87
C LEU A 647 -34.76 -15.22 -19.98
N ARG A 648 -34.15 -16.02 -20.86
CA ARG A 648 -34.44 -17.47 -20.94
C ARG A 648 -34.11 -18.18 -19.63
N HIS A 649 -33.03 -17.79 -18.97
CA HIS A 649 -32.66 -18.35 -17.69
C HIS A 649 -33.67 -17.97 -16.59
N LEU A 650 -34.04 -16.69 -16.47
CA LEU A 650 -35.07 -16.22 -15.55
C LEU A 650 -36.41 -16.96 -15.73
N ASN A 651 -36.82 -17.17 -16.98
CA ASN A 651 -38.00 -17.96 -17.32
C ASN A 651 -37.91 -19.41 -16.78
N ARG A 652 -36.76 -20.08 -16.97
CA ARG A 652 -36.55 -21.46 -16.49
C ARG A 652 -36.60 -21.58 -14.97
N VAL A 653 -36.15 -20.57 -14.25
CA VAL A 653 -36.19 -20.55 -12.78
C VAL A 653 -37.50 -19.98 -12.22
N GLY A 654 -38.46 -19.63 -13.08
CA GLY A 654 -39.77 -19.14 -12.70
C GLY A 654 -39.78 -17.71 -12.15
N LEU A 655 -38.78 -16.89 -12.49
CA LEU A 655 -38.71 -15.49 -12.05
C LEU A 655 -39.19 -14.55 -13.16
N PRO A 656 -40.25 -13.76 -12.94
CA PRO A 656 -40.69 -12.76 -13.89
C PRO A 656 -39.69 -11.61 -13.96
N ALA A 657 -39.58 -11.02 -15.15
CA ALA A 657 -38.68 -9.92 -15.44
C ALA A 657 -39.45 -8.79 -16.11
N ILE A 658 -39.34 -7.58 -15.57
CA ILE A 658 -39.92 -6.38 -16.16
C ILE A 658 -38.77 -5.45 -16.53
N ALA A 659 -38.55 -5.24 -17.83
CA ALA A 659 -37.44 -4.43 -18.29
C ALA A 659 -37.85 -2.98 -18.57
N PRO A 660 -37.27 -2.00 -17.86
CA PRO A 660 -37.49 -0.57 -18.15
C PRO A 660 -36.97 -0.15 -19.52
N ALA A 661 -35.77 -0.61 -19.88
CA ALA A 661 -34.97 -0.03 -20.97
C ALA A 661 -34.90 -0.88 -22.25
N LEU A 662 -35.21 -2.18 -22.17
CA LEU A 662 -35.19 -3.05 -23.35
C LEU A 662 -36.25 -2.58 -24.35
N SER A 663 -35.87 -2.55 -25.62
CA SER A 663 -36.72 -2.08 -26.72
C SER A 663 -36.43 -2.75 -28.06
N ALA A 664 -35.56 -3.77 -28.08
CA ALA A 664 -35.38 -4.57 -29.28
C ALA A 664 -36.67 -5.36 -29.57
N ASP A 665 -37.09 -5.40 -30.83
CA ASP A 665 -38.33 -6.08 -31.19
C ASP A 665 -38.24 -7.58 -30.90
N HIS A 666 -39.36 -8.13 -30.43
CA HIS A 666 -39.57 -9.53 -30.10
C HIS A 666 -38.60 -10.11 -29.05
N ILE A 667 -38.00 -9.26 -28.21
CA ILE A 667 -37.15 -9.74 -27.12
C ILE A 667 -37.94 -10.53 -26.06
N ASP A 668 -39.25 -10.30 -25.99
CA ASP A 668 -40.21 -11.03 -25.15
C ASP A 668 -40.31 -12.52 -25.50
N SER A 669 -40.04 -12.91 -26.75
CA SER A 669 -39.99 -14.32 -27.17
C SER A 669 -39.03 -15.21 -26.37
N ASN A 670 -38.13 -14.59 -25.58
CA ASN A 670 -37.18 -15.28 -24.72
C ASN A 670 -37.77 -15.72 -23.36
N SER A 671 -38.92 -15.19 -22.95
CA SER A 671 -39.54 -15.49 -21.66
C SER A 671 -41.03 -15.18 -21.67
N ASN A 672 -41.86 -16.16 -21.32
CA ASN A 672 -43.31 -15.94 -21.14
C ASN A 672 -43.62 -15.15 -19.86
N LEU A 673 -42.63 -14.99 -18.97
CA LEU A 673 -42.73 -14.23 -17.72
C LEU A 673 -42.19 -12.79 -17.85
N TYR A 674 -41.93 -12.33 -19.08
CA TYR A 674 -41.31 -11.05 -19.35
C TYR A 674 -42.31 -9.99 -19.78
N PHE A 675 -42.13 -8.77 -19.26
CA PHE A 675 -42.77 -7.57 -19.77
C PHE A 675 -41.74 -6.49 -20.07
N GLN A 676 -41.97 -5.78 -21.16
CA GLN A 676 -41.22 -4.60 -21.53
C GLN A 676 -42.00 -3.36 -21.12
N ILE A 677 -41.32 -2.37 -20.55
CA ILE A 677 -41.92 -1.07 -20.28
C ILE A 677 -41.68 -0.13 -21.45
N SER A 678 -40.46 -0.05 -21.97
CA SER A 678 -40.14 0.81 -23.12
C SER A 678 -40.93 0.41 -24.39
N PRO A 679 -41.33 1.34 -25.26
CA PRO A 679 -41.84 1.00 -26.58
C PRO A 679 -40.80 0.26 -27.43
N PRO A 680 -41.22 -0.72 -28.26
CA PRO A 680 -40.33 -1.44 -29.16
C PRO A 680 -39.78 -0.53 -30.27
N ASN A 681 -38.68 -0.92 -30.91
CA ASN A 681 -38.00 -0.13 -31.94
C ASN A 681 -38.88 0.16 -33.15
N ARG A 682 -39.77 -0.77 -33.54
CA ARG A 682 -40.75 -0.53 -34.60
C ARG A 682 -41.61 0.70 -34.36
N ASP A 683 -41.98 0.99 -33.11
CA ASP A 683 -42.81 2.15 -32.75
C ASP A 683 -42.01 3.45 -32.88
N GLN A 684 -40.72 3.42 -32.51
CA GLN A 684 -39.80 4.52 -32.75
C GLN A 684 -39.60 4.80 -34.24
N VAL A 685 -39.43 3.78 -35.06
CA VAL A 685 -39.30 3.95 -36.50
C VAL A 685 -40.60 4.49 -37.11
N HIS A 686 -41.75 4.05 -36.61
CA HIS A 686 -43.05 4.59 -37.03
C HIS A 686 -43.18 6.09 -36.72
N LEU A 687 -42.79 6.53 -35.51
CA LEU A 687 -42.73 7.94 -35.12
C LEU A 687 -41.87 8.76 -36.10
N LEU A 688 -40.66 8.28 -36.39
CA LEU A 688 -39.71 8.95 -37.28
C LEU A 688 -40.25 9.06 -38.71
N SER A 689 -40.81 7.98 -39.24
CA SER A 689 -41.41 7.93 -40.57
C SER A 689 -42.62 8.84 -40.69
N ALA A 690 -43.52 8.85 -39.70
CA ALA A 690 -44.66 9.76 -39.65
C ALA A 690 -44.21 11.23 -39.62
N TYR A 691 -43.20 11.57 -38.83
CA TYR A 691 -42.66 12.93 -38.76
C TYR A 691 -41.99 13.36 -40.07
N ALA A 692 -41.14 12.49 -40.65
CA ALA A 692 -40.45 12.75 -41.92
C ALA A 692 -41.45 12.97 -43.07
N ARG A 693 -42.51 12.15 -43.15
CA ARG A 693 -43.61 12.33 -44.12
C ARG A 693 -44.30 13.68 -43.94
N ARG A 694 -44.57 14.07 -42.69
CA ARG A 694 -45.23 15.35 -42.38
C ARG A 694 -44.36 16.56 -42.73
N LYS A 695 -43.05 16.50 -42.49
CA LYS A 695 -42.11 17.57 -42.85
C LYS A 695 -41.67 17.51 -44.33
N GLY A 696 -42.11 16.48 -45.08
CA GLY A 696 -41.86 16.34 -46.51
C GLY A 696 -40.44 15.92 -46.87
N TRP A 697 -39.69 15.31 -45.95
CA TRP A 697 -38.32 14.86 -46.18
C TRP A 697 -38.27 13.69 -47.18
N LYS A 698 -37.32 13.73 -48.12
CA LYS A 698 -37.27 12.81 -49.28
C LYS A 698 -36.10 11.82 -49.29
N GLY A 699 -35.27 11.81 -48.25
CA GLY A 699 -34.07 10.97 -48.14
C GLY A 699 -33.74 10.62 -46.69
N LEU A 700 -32.99 9.52 -46.50
CA LEU A 700 -32.54 8.99 -45.21
C LEU A 700 -31.12 8.43 -45.34
N HIS A 701 -30.18 9.03 -44.64
CA HIS A 701 -28.83 8.49 -44.46
C HIS A 701 -28.69 7.96 -43.03
N ILE A 702 -28.37 6.68 -42.87
CA ILE A 702 -28.26 6.01 -41.57
C ILE A 702 -26.79 5.74 -41.25
N TYR A 703 -26.33 6.22 -40.11
CA TYR A 703 -25.03 5.86 -39.55
C TYR A 703 -25.19 4.91 -38.37
N VAL A 704 -24.55 3.75 -38.46
CA VAL A 704 -24.78 2.61 -37.54
C VAL A 704 -23.56 2.32 -36.67
N THR A 705 -23.74 2.21 -35.36
CA THR A 705 -22.75 1.66 -34.40
C THR A 705 -23.36 0.53 -33.57
N PHE A 706 -22.57 -0.45 -33.15
CA PHE A 706 -23.07 -1.58 -32.32
C PHE A 706 -22.54 -1.55 -30.88
N GLY A 707 -21.87 -0.48 -30.47
CA GLY A 707 -21.14 -0.40 -29.20
C GLY A 707 -19.68 -0.88 -29.29
N GLU A 708 -18.88 -0.51 -28.29
CA GLU A 708 -17.50 -0.97 -28.14
C GLU A 708 -17.40 -2.50 -28.13
N LYS A 709 -16.49 -3.07 -28.94
CA LYS A 709 -16.21 -4.52 -29.02
C LYS A 709 -17.47 -5.38 -29.15
N SER A 710 -18.46 -4.85 -29.86
CA SER A 710 -19.76 -5.48 -30.08
C SER A 710 -20.07 -5.54 -31.57
N SER A 711 -20.92 -6.48 -31.96
CA SER A 711 -21.31 -6.72 -33.34
C SER A 711 -22.83 -6.61 -33.52
N ARG A 712 -23.28 -6.62 -34.77
CA ARG A 712 -24.71 -6.71 -35.10
C ARG A 712 -25.40 -7.92 -34.46
N LYS A 713 -24.69 -9.02 -34.25
CA LYS A 713 -25.23 -10.22 -33.61
C LYS A 713 -25.36 -10.06 -32.09
N ASP A 714 -24.54 -9.21 -31.49
CA ASP A 714 -24.50 -9.04 -30.04
C ASP A 714 -25.45 -7.94 -29.57
N ASP A 715 -25.63 -6.89 -30.39
CA ASP A 715 -26.48 -5.73 -30.11
C ASP A 715 -27.85 -5.83 -30.81
N LEU A 716 -28.79 -6.48 -30.13
CA LEU A 716 -30.15 -6.68 -30.64
C LEU A 716 -30.93 -5.37 -30.79
N TYR A 717 -30.65 -4.37 -29.95
CA TYR A 717 -31.29 -3.06 -30.05
C TYR A 717 -30.97 -2.38 -31.39
N VAL A 718 -29.69 -2.21 -31.72
CA VAL A 718 -29.35 -1.52 -32.98
C VAL A 718 -29.67 -2.40 -34.19
N ALA A 719 -29.53 -3.72 -34.07
CA ALA A 719 -29.85 -4.64 -35.17
C ALA A 719 -31.31 -4.53 -35.62
N THR A 720 -32.25 -4.60 -34.67
CA THR A 720 -33.69 -4.51 -34.96
C THR A 720 -34.10 -3.12 -35.39
N LEU A 721 -33.57 -2.06 -34.75
CA LEU A 721 -33.78 -0.67 -35.17
C LEU A 721 -33.37 -0.44 -36.64
N LEU A 722 -32.19 -0.95 -37.04
CA LEU A 722 -31.72 -0.82 -38.42
C LEU A 722 -32.62 -1.57 -39.41
N ASP A 723 -33.10 -2.76 -39.03
CA ASP A 723 -33.98 -3.56 -39.88
C ASP A 723 -35.33 -2.88 -40.08
N ASP A 724 -35.91 -2.31 -39.02
CA ASP A 724 -37.15 -1.55 -39.11
C ASP A 724 -36.99 -0.26 -39.90
N LEU A 725 -35.91 0.50 -39.72
CA LEU A 725 -35.63 1.70 -40.53
C LEU A 725 -35.57 1.36 -42.02
N LYS A 726 -34.86 0.29 -42.38
CA LYS A 726 -34.76 -0.16 -43.79
C LYS A 726 -36.10 -0.61 -44.34
N LYS A 727 -36.91 -1.25 -43.51
CA LYS A 727 -38.24 -1.75 -43.89
C LYS A 727 -39.23 -0.62 -44.09
N GLU A 728 -39.34 0.29 -43.13
CA GLU A 728 -40.33 1.40 -43.15
C GLU A 728 -40.01 2.44 -44.23
N PHE A 729 -38.72 2.72 -44.49
CA PHE A 729 -38.29 3.66 -45.53
C PHE A 729 -38.03 3.00 -46.88
N LYS A 730 -38.42 1.73 -47.06
CA LYS A 730 -38.29 1.01 -48.32
C LYS A 730 -39.03 1.75 -49.43
N GLY A 731 -38.33 2.09 -50.50
CA GLY A 731 -38.86 2.88 -51.63
C GLY A 731 -38.44 4.35 -51.61
N THR A 732 -37.76 4.82 -50.56
CA THR A 732 -37.07 6.12 -50.57
C THR A 732 -35.88 6.03 -51.53
N SER A 733 -35.80 6.94 -52.50
CA SER A 733 -34.77 6.92 -53.55
C SER A 733 -33.36 7.19 -53.02
N ASP A 734 -33.25 7.98 -51.95
CA ASP A 734 -32.00 8.32 -51.28
C ASP A 734 -31.93 7.68 -49.89
N LEU A 735 -31.86 6.35 -49.85
CA LEU A 735 -31.71 5.56 -48.62
C LEU A 735 -30.32 4.95 -48.57
N THR A 736 -29.50 5.35 -47.60
CA THR A 736 -28.19 4.74 -47.36
C THR A 736 -28.05 4.26 -45.92
N SER A 737 -27.31 3.17 -45.72
CA SER A 737 -26.91 2.70 -44.39
C SER A 737 -25.42 2.44 -44.35
N THR A 738 -24.70 3.14 -43.49
CA THR A 738 -23.24 3.11 -43.40
C THR A 738 -22.82 2.76 -41.98
N LYS A 739 -21.86 1.85 -41.83
CA LYS A 739 -21.23 1.60 -40.53
C LYS A 739 -20.36 2.79 -40.15
N TRP A 740 -20.56 3.35 -38.97
CA TRP A 740 -19.75 4.44 -38.44
C TRP A 740 -18.47 3.93 -37.76
N HIS A 741 -17.37 4.67 -37.94
CA HIS A 741 -16.13 4.55 -37.18
C HIS A 741 -15.34 5.87 -37.28
N PRO A 742 -14.45 6.19 -36.31
CA PRO A 742 -13.57 7.35 -36.43
C PRO A 742 -12.78 7.36 -37.75
N GLY A 743 -12.61 8.54 -38.35
CA GLY A 743 -11.95 8.73 -39.64
C GLY A 743 -12.81 8.44 -40.88
N ARG A 744 -14.05 7.99 -40.72
CA ARG A 744 -15.00 7.87 -41.84
C ARG A 744 -15.37 9.26 -42.35
N SER A 745 -15.23 9.46 -43.66
CA SER A 745 -15.66 10.67 -44.37
C SER A 745 -17.17 10.92 -44.22
N MET A 746 -17.54 12.16 -43.89
CA MET A 746 -18.93 12.64 -43.75
C MET A 746 -19.21 13.89 -44.61
N GLN A 747 -18.34 14.20 -45.58
CA GLN A 747 -18.47 15.42 -46.41
C GLN A 747 -19.79 15.47 -47.19
N ARG A 748 -20.35 14.32 -47.58
CA ARG A 748 -21.65 14.24 -48.26
C ARG A 748 -22.85 14.62 -47.37
N GLU A 749 -22.63 14.76 -46.07
CA GLU A 749 -23.69 15.06 -45.09
C GLU A 749 -23.83 16.56 -44.82
N CYS A 750 -22.89 17.38 -45.29
CA CYS A 750 -22.92 18.83 -45.10
C CYS A 750 -24.01 19.47 -45.99
N ASP A 751 -24.86 20.34 -45.40
CA ASP A 751 -26.14 20.86 -45.96
C ASP A 751 -27.09 19.78 -46.51
N TYR A 752 -26.94 18.52 -46.08
CA TYR A 752 -27.87 17.47 -46.49
C TYR A 752 -29.30 17.81 -46.03
N ARG A 753 -30.24 17.78 -46.99
CA ARG A 753 -31.64 18.20 -46.79
C ARG A 753 -32.58 17.06 -46.40
N GLY A 754 -32.11 15.81 -46.46
CA GLY A 754 -32.84 14.66 -45.95
C GLY A 754 -32.60 14.45 -44.46
N MET A 755 -33.07 13.33 -43.93
CA MET A 755 -32.84 12.93 -42.55
C MET A 755 -31.47 12.24 -42.42
N LEU A 756 -30.56 12.84 -41.64
CA LEU A 756 -29.34 12.17 -41.20
C LEU A 756 -29.63 11.50 -39.86
N PHE A 757 -29.69 10.17 -39.84
CA PHE A 757 -30.07 9.39 -38.67
C PHE A 757 -28.87 8.67 -38.03
N PHE A 758 -28.66 8.89 -36.74
CA PHE A 758 -27.73 8.11 -35.92
C PHE A 758 -28.47 6.94 -35.25
N ALA A 759 -28.13 5.72 -35.67
CA ALA A 759 -28.63 4.46 -35.12
C ALA A 759 -27.51 3.73 -34.38
N GLY A 760 -27.33 3.99 -33.10
CA GLY A 760 -26.15 3.54 -32.36
C GLY A 760 -26.29 3.57 -30.85
N ARG A 761 -25.16 3.46 -30.16
CA ARG A 761 -25.10 3.66 -28.71
C ARG A 761 -24.56 5.05 -28.40
N TRP A 762 -25.07 5.62 -27.31
CA TRP A 762 -24.67 6.92 -26.79
C TRP A 762 -23.16 7.11 -26.64
N SER A 763 -22.43 6.02 -26.34
CA SER A 763 -20.99 6.01 -26.15
C SER A 763 -20.20 6.37 -27.41
N GLU A 764 -20.75 6.15 -28.60
CA GLU A 764 -20.11 6.52 -29.88
C GLU A 764 -20.66 7.81 -30.48
N TYR A 765 -21.67 8.42 -29.84
CA TYR A 765 -22.32 9.61 -30.38
C TYR A 765 -21.40 10.83 -30.40
N GLY A 766 -20.57 11.02 -29.36
CA GLY A 766 -19.60 12.10 -29.33
C GLY A 766 -18.58 12.01 -30.47
N ASP A 767 -18.07 10.81 -30.76
CA ASP A 767 -17.16 10.59 -31.89
C ASP A 767 -17.85 10.83 -33.23
N PHE A 768 -19.12 10.46 -33.36
CA PHE A 768 -19.94 10.76 -34.53
C PHE A 768 -20.09 12.27 -34.76
N LEU A 769 -20.40 13.04 -33.70
CA LEU A 769 -20.46 14.50 -33.77
C LEU A 769 -19.10 15.13 -34.10
N ALA A 770 -18.02 14.58 -33.55
CA ALA A 770 -16.65 15.04 -33.86
C ALA A 770 -16.31 14.80 -35.34
N GLY A 771 -16.72 13.67 -35.90
CA GLY A 771 -16.60 13.36 -37.32
C GLY A 771 -17.38 14.33 -38.21
N LEU A 772 -18.62 14.66 -37.81
CA LEU A 772 -19.44 15.65 -38.51
C LEU A 772 -18.79 17.04 -38.50
N ARG A 773 -18.27 17.47 -37.34
CA ARG A 773 -17.51 18.73 -37.20
C ARG A 773 -16.25 18.76 -38.06
N GLN A 774 -15.54 17.64 -38.16
CA GLN A 774 -14.35 17.55 -38.99
C GLN A 774 -14.66 17.66 -40.48
N ALA A 775 -15.80 17.10 -40.91
CA ALA A 775 -16.23 17.11 -42.30
C ALA A 775 -16.86 18.44 -42.74
N CYS A 776 -17.72 19.04 -41.92
CA CYS A 776 -18.49 20.25 -42.25
C CYS A 776 -17.83 21.51 -41.68
N GLN A 777 -16.69 21.88 -42.25
CA GLN A 777 -15.98 23.12 -41.94
C GLN A 777 -16.86 24.29 -42.42
N ASN A 778 -17.25 25.21 -41.51
CA ASN A 778 -18.16 26.37 -41.70
C ASN A 778 -19.61 26.24 -41.17
N ASN A 779 -19.91 25.25 -40.31
CA ASN A 779 -21.26 25.05 -39.76
C ASN A 779 -22.34 24.76 -40.83
N ASP A 780 -21.94 24.19 -41.97
CA ASP A 780 -22.84 23.64 -42.98
C ASP A 780 -23.47 22.33 -42.50
N TRP A 781 -24.11 22.38 -41.33
CA TRP A 781 -24.68 21.22 -40.66
C TRP A 781 -25.79 20.59 -41.51
N PRO A 782 -25.98 19.26 -41.42
CA PRO A 782 -27.16 18.61 -41.98
C PRO A 782 -28.41 19.28 -41.41
N ARG A 783 -29.39 19.56 -42.29
CA ARG A 783 -30.61 20.29 -41.91
C ARG A 783 -31.43 19.56 -40.86
N HIS A 784 -31.38 18.23 -40.88
CA HIS A 784 -32.19 17.35 -40.07
C HIS A 784 -31.33 16.22 -39.48
N LEU A 785 -30.50 16.56 -38.48
CA LEU A 785 -29.83 15.58 -37.64
C LEU A 785 -30.84 14.98 -36.66
N VAL A 786 -31.03 13.67 -36.75
CA VAL A 786 -31.96 12.91 -35.90
C VAL A 786 -31.22 11.75 -35.25
N ALA A 787 -31.46 11.51 -33.97
CA ALA A 787 -30.85 10.43 -33.20
C ALA A 787 -31.90 9.52 -32.55
N ASP A 788 -31.48 8.29 -32.29
CA ASP A 788 -32.27 7.33 -31.54
C ASP A 788 -32.40 7.64 -30.03
N ASP A 789 -33.13 6.81 -29.29
CA ASP A 789 -33.35 7.02 -27.86
C ASP A 789 -32.12 6.79 -27.00
N SER A 790 -31.11 6.06 -27.49
CA SER A 790 -29.89 5.87 -26.72
C SER A 790 -29.21 7.21 -26.42
N VAL A 791 -29.31 8.20 -27.31
CA VAL A 791 -28.70 9.52 -27.14
C VAL A 791 -29.23 10.29 -25.93
N ASN A 792 -30.36 9.91 -25.32
CA ASN A 792 -30.79 10.44 -24.02
C ASN A 792 -29.69 10.38 -22.97
N ARG A 793 -28.89 9.30 -22.96
CA ARG A 793 -27.77 9.12 -22.02
C ARG A 793 -26.64 10.11 -22.27
N TYR A 794 -26.36 10.42 -23.55
CA TYR A 794 -25.43 11.48 -23.92
C TYR A 794 -25.96 12.85 -23.47
N MET A 795 -27.26 13.10 -23.64
CA MET A 795 -27.91 14.36 -23.27
C MET A 795 -27.97 14.61 -21.76
N ALA A 796 -27.95 13.55 -20.96
CA ALA A 796 -27.83 13.63 -19.51
C ALA A 796 -26.41 14.00 -19.04
N ASN A 797 -25.37 13.72 -19.84
CA ASN A 797 -23.98 13.93 -19.47
C ASN A 797 -23.47 15.33 -19.86
N LYS A 798 -23.33 16.20 -18.86
CA LYS A 798 -22.89 17.60 -19.05
C LYS A 798 -21.50 17.72 -19.69
N THR A 799 -20.58 16.83 -19.33
CA THR A 799 -19.18 16.88 -19.79
C THR A 799 -19.10 16.50 -21.26
N LEU A 800 -19.85 15.47 -21.68
CA LEU A 800 -19.93 15.08 -23.08
C LEU A 800 -20.62 16.14 -23.94
N ARG A 801 -21.69 16.78 -23.43
CA ARG A 801 -22.35 17.85 -24.18
C ARG A 801 -21.46 19.04 -24.47
N LYS A 802 -20.54 19.40 -23.57
CA LYS A 802 -19.58 20.48 -23.78
C LYS A 802 -18.58 20.21 -24.91
N THR A 803 -18.40 18.96 -25.33
CA THR A 803 -17.50 18.62 -26.44
C THR A 803 -18.23 18.53 -27.78
N ALA A 804 -19.57 18.67 -27.78
CA ALA A 804 -20.37 18.73 -28.99
C ALA A 804 -20.08 20.01 -29.80
N PRO A 805 -20.37 20.03 -31.11
CA PRO A 805 -20.26 21.24 -31.92
C PRO A 805 -21.28 22.31 -31.51
N ASP A 806 -20.85 23.56 -31.47
CA ASP A 806 -21.71 24.71 -31.15
C ASP A 806 -22.79 24.91 -32.24
N ASN A 807 -23.96 25.43 -31.84
CA ASN A 807 -25.09 25.74 -32.73
C ASN A 807 -25.59 24.54 -33.58
N LEU A 808 -25.36 23.31 -33.13
CA LEU A 808 -25.86 22.11 -33.79
C LEU A 808 -27.26 21.76 -33.27
N THR A 809 -28.28 21.98 -34.09
CA THR A 809 -29.65 21.54 -33.81
C THR A 809 -29.79 20.03 -34.02
N MET A 810 -30.46 19.36 -33.08
CA MET A 810 -30.69 17.92 -33.10
C MET A 810 -32.13 17.59 -32.70
N LEU A 811 -32.70 16.59 -33.36
CA LEU A 811 -33.88 15.87 -32.90
C LEU A 811 -33.48 14.51 -32.32
N TYR A 812 -34.10 14.07 -31.24
CA TYR A 812 -33.87 12.73 -30.71
C TYR A 812 -35.14 12.13 -30.11
N VAL A 813 -35.21 10.82 -30.07
CA VAL A 813 -36.40 10.09 -29.60
C VAL A 813 -36.35 9.95 -28.07
N SER A 814 -37.49 10.11 -27.39
CA SER A 814 -37.66 9.71 -26.00
C SER A 814 -38.80 8.70 -25.90
N LYS A 815 -38.52 7.59 -25.20
CA LYS A 815 -39.42 6.45 -25.04
C LYS A 815 -40.30 6.53 -23.77
N SER A 816 -40.16 7.59 -22.98
CA SER A 816 -40.95 7.82 -21.75
C SER A 816 -41.85 9.05 -21.80
N GLY A 817 -41.51 10.03 -22.65
CA GLY A 817 -42.12 11.36 -22.64
C GLY A 817 -41.85 12.18 -21.37
N LEU A 818 -40.97 11.72 -20.45
CA LEU A 818 -40.67 12.34 -19.14
C LEU A 818 -39.23 12.83 -18.98
N ALA A 819 -38.56 13.20 -20.07
CA ALA A 819 -37.18 13.68 -19.96
C ALA A 819 -37.05 14.97 -19.10
N THR A 820 -38.14 15.74 -18.96
CA THR A 820 -38.13 17.09 -18.38
C THR A 820 -39.26 17.31 -17.36
N CYS A 821 -39.02 18.23 -16.43
CA CYS A 821 -40.01 18.64 -15.43
C CYS A 821 -41.24 19.34 -16.01
N SER A 822 -41.14 19.97 -17.17
CA SER A 822 -42.31 20.56 -17.86
C SER A 822 -43.34 19.50 -18.24
N SER A 823 -42.87 18.29 -18.58
CA SER A 823 -43.73 17.16 -18.92
C SER A 823 -44.43 16.58 -17.69
N LEU A 824 -43.76 16.57 -16.53
CA LEU A 824 -44.30 16.08 -15.25
C LEU A 824 -45.29 17.04 -14.58
N ARG A 825 -45.18 18.34 -14.81
CA ARG A 825 -46.07 19.35 -14.19
C ARG A 825 -47.43 19.46 -14.89
N ARG A 826 -47.63 18.75 -16.01
CA ARG A 826 -48.96 18.68 -16.65
C ARG A 826 -49.93 18.00 -15.67
N PRO A 827 -51.17 18.51 -15.48
CA PRO A 827 -52.12 17.91 -14.55
C PRO A 827 -52.45 16.48 -14.94
N ASP A 828 -52.01 15.52 -14.13
CA ASP A 828 -52.24 14.09 -14.32
C ASP A 828 -52.33 13.41 -12.94
N PRO A 829 -53.47 12.78 -12.59
CA PRO A 829 -53.65 12.16 -11.28
C PRO A 829 -52.66 11.02 -11.01
N ASP A 830 -52.16 10.34 -12.06
CA ASP A 830 -51.23 9.21 -11.90
C ASP A 830 -49.77 9.68 -11.68
N VAL A 831 -49.48 10.95 -11.94
CA VAL A 831 -48.13 11.54 -11.84
C VAL A 831 -47.88 12.25 -10.51
N GLY A 832 -48.94 12.69 -9.81
CA GLY A 832 -48.81 13.55 -8.63
C GLY A 832 -47.93 12.99 -7.50
N GLN A 833 -48.09 11.70 -7.17
CA GLN A 833 -47.27 11.06 -6.13
C GLN A 833 -45.79 10.91 -6.56
N PHE A 834 -45.56 10.58 -7.83
CA PHE A 834 -44.21 10.49 -8.37
C PHE A 834 -43.52 11.85 -8.39
N LEU A 835 -44.21 12.90 -8.84
CA LEU A 835 -43.69 14.27 -8.82
C LEU A 835 -43.33 14.72 -7.40
N ALA A 836 -44.19 14.45 -6.43
CA ALA A 836 -43.91 14.75 -5.02
C ALA A 836 -42.70 13.97 -4.48
N ALA A 837 -42.53 12.71 -4.89
CA ALA A 837 -41.38 11.90 -4.50
C ALA A 837 -40.06 12.47 -5.07
N VAL A 838 -40.00 12.78 -6.37
CA VAL A 838 -38.77 13.32 -6.99
C VAL A 838 -38.43 14.74 -6.55
N GLN A 839 -39.42 15.51 -6.07
CA GLN A 839 -39.23 16.83 -5.45
C GLN A 839 -38.74 16.75 -3.99
N SER A 840 -38.79 15.57 -3.38
CA SER A 840 -38.45 15.40 -1.97
C SER A 840 -36.94 15.44 -1.73
N PRO A 841 -36.44 16.32 -0.84
CA PRO A 841 -35.04 16.32 -0.44
C PRO A 841 -34.65 15.08 0.38
N ASP A 842 -35.63 14.37 0.95
CA ASP A 842 -35.41 13.11 1.66
C ASP A 842 -35.15 11.94 0.69
N LEU A 843 -35.36 12.10 -0.62
CA LEU A 843 -35.15 11.04 -1.61
C LEU A 843 -33.93 11.31 -2.49
N LEU A 844 -33.93 12.45 -3.18
CA LEU A 844 -32.90 12.81 -4.16
C LEU A 844 -32.10 14.02 -3.67
N SER A 845 -30.79 13.98 -3.89
CA SER A 845 -29.88 15.09 -3.59
C SER A 845 -29.07 15.46 -4.83
N PRO A 846 -29.35 16.60 -5.49
CA PRO A 846 -30.45 17.52 -5.17
C PRO A 846 -31.83 16.97 -5.59
N PRO A 847 -32.93 17.46 -4.98
CA PRO A 847 -34.29 17.19 -5.44
C PRO A 847 -34.49 17.68 -6.88
N ARG A 848 -35.41 17.04 -7.61
CA ARG A 848 -35.74 17.33 -9.02
C ARG A 848 -37.03 18.12 -9.12
N CYS A 849 -37.19 18.88 -10.20
CA CYS A 849 -38.39 19.69 -10.45
C CYS A 849 -38.73 20.72 -9.36
N VAL A 850 -37.74 21.17 -8.61
CA VAL A 850 -37.85 22.29 -7.66
C VAL A 850 -37.18 23.54 -8.25
N GLY A 851 -37.70 24.73 -7.93
CA GLY A 851 -37.10 26.01 -8.34
C GLY A 851 -37.21 26.36 -9.84
N GLY A 852 -36.43 27.39 -10.23
CA GLY A 852 -36.37 27.96 -11.59
C GLY A 852 -35.54 27.13 -12.59
N PRO A 853 -35.23 27.68 -13.78
CA PRO A 853 -34.45 26.99 -14.82
C PRO A 853 -33.12 26.45 -14.30
N GLY A 854 -32.71 25.26 -14.78
CA GLY A 854 -31.42 24.67 -14.43
C GLY A 854 -31.39 23.14 -14.52
N PRO A 855 -30.27 22.50 -14.17
CA PRO A 855 -30.07 21.05 -14.33
C PRO A 855 -31.07 20.16 -13.57
N GLN A 856 -31.68 20.68 -12.50
CA GLN A 856 -32.73 19.99 -11.74
C GLN A 856 -34.05 19.85 -12.51
N GLN A 857 -34.19 20.54 -13.65
CA GLN A 857 -35.34 20.42 -14.54
C GLN A 857 -35.22 19.21 -15.51
N TRP A 858 -34.04 18.57 -15.57
CA TRP A 858 -33.83 17.30 -16.26
C TRP A 858 -34.09 16.14 -15.29
N ILE A 859 -35.03 15.28 -15.65
CA ILE A 859 -35.40 14.08 -14.88
C ILE A 859 -34.65 12.86 -15.41
N GLY A 860 -34.57 12.73 -16.74
CA GLY A 860 -34.05 11.52 -17.39
C GLY A 860 -35.13 10.46 -17.58
N GLU A 861 -35.15 9.84 -18.76
CA GLU A 861 -36.25 8.94 -19.13
C GLU A 861 -36.28 7.65 -18.30
N GLN A 862 -35.13 7.18 -17.83
CA GLN A 862 -35.03 5.89 -17.13
C GLN A 862 -35.64 5.95 -15.73
N VAL A 863 -35.74 7.14 -15.12
CA VAL A 863 -36.41 7.35 -13.82
C VAL A 863 -37.88 6.94 -13.92
N GLY A 864 -38.59 7.44 -14.94
CA GLY A 864 -40.01 7.09 -15.14
C GLY A 864 -40.20 5.63 -15.53
N LEU A 865 -39.37 5.10 -16.45
CA LEU A 865 -39.52 3.73 -16.94
C LEU A 865 -39.27 2.70 -15.81
N ALA A 866 -38.26 2.92 -14.97
CA ALA A 866 -37.95 2.03 -13.86
C ALA A 866 -38.94 2.17 -12.69
N TYR A 867 -39.47 3.38 -12.47
CA TYR A 867 -40.59 3.60 -11.56
C TYR A 867 -41.80 2.75 -11.97
N ASP A 868 -42.23 2.83 -13.23
CA ASP A 868 -43.37 2.07 -13.73
C ASP A 868 -43.15 0.56 -13.66
N ALA A 869 -41.95 0.08 -13.97
CA ALA A 869 -41.59 -1.33 -13.80
C ALA A 869 -41.76 -1.80 -12.35
N THR A 870 -41.32 -0.98 -11.40
CA THR A 870 -41.36 -1.29 -9.97
C THR A 870 -42.78 -1.20 -9.43
N MET A 871 -43.54 -0.20 -9.86
CA MET A 871 -44.94 -0.02 -9.48
C MET A 871 -45.82 -1.12 -10.05
N LEU A 872 -45.53 -1.66 -11.24
CA LEU A 872 -46.27 -2.80 -11.79
C LEU A 872 -46.17 -4.03 -10.88
N PHE A 873 -44.97 -4.34 -10.37
CA PHE A 873 -44.81 -5.39 -9.35
C PHE A 873 -45.54 -5.03 -8.04
N SER A 874 -45.37 -3.80 -7.55
CA SER A 874 -45.97 -3.35 -6.29
C SER A 874 -47.50 -3.44 -6.32
N GLN A 875 -48.14 -2.93 -7.36
CA GLN A 875 -49.58 -2.94 -7.52
C GLN A 875 -50.12 -4.37 -7.73
N ALA A 876 -49.40 -5.23 -8.44
CA ALA A 876 -49.77 -6.65 -8.58
C ALA A 876 -49.75 -7.37 -7.22
N VAL A 877 -48.71 -7.12 -6.39
CA VAL A 877 -48.64 -7.64 -5.02
C VAL A 877 -49.77 -7.08 -4.16
N GLU A 878 -50.06 -5.79 -4.26
CA GLU A 878 -51.16 -5.15 -3.53
C GLU A 878 -52.51 -5.83 -3.84
N GLN A 879 -52.82 -6.01 -5.13
CA GLN A 879 -54.04 -6.68 -5.56
C GLN A 879 -54.07 -8.16 -5.17
N LEU A 880 -52.93 -8.86 -5.21
CA LEU A 880 -52.82 -10.25 -4.78
C LEU A 880 -53.10 -10.36 -3.27
N ALA A 881 -52.40 -9.56 -2.47
CA ALA A 881 -52.52 -9.51 -1.02
C ALA A 881 -53.96 -9.18 -0.58
N GLY A 882 -54.64 -8.27 -1.28
CA GLY A 882 -56.04 -7.94 -1.02
C GLY A 882 -57.02 -9.12 -1.20
N ARG A 883 -56.67 -10.14 -1.98
CA ARG A 883 -57.52 -11.33 -2.21
C ARG A 883 -57.19 -12.50 -1.32
N ILE A 884 -55.90 -12.79 -1.11
CA ILE A 884 -55.47 -14.02 -0.43
C ILE A 884 -55.40 -13.85 1.09
N ARG A 885 -55.40 -12.61 1.58
CA ARG A 885 -55.19 -12.35 3.00
C ARG A 885 -56.49 -12.41 3.80
N VAL A 886 -56.45 -13.19 4.88
CA VAL A 886 -57.50 -13.21 5.91
C VAL A 886 -57.10 -12.30 7.08
N TRP A 887 -57.78 -11.17 7.21
CA TRP A 887 -57.62 -10.26 8.35
C TRP A 887 -58.02 -10.96 9.66
N PRO A 888 -57.29 -10.77 10.80
CA PRO A 888 -56.24 -9.80 11.08
C PRO A 888 -54.79 -10.37 11.10
N GLN A 889 -54.52 -11.46 10.38
CA GLN A 889 -53.25 -12.19 10.52
C GLN A 889 -52.01 -11.39 10.07
N PRO A 890 -50.83 -11.63 10.69
CA PRO A 890 -49.55 -11.14 10.18
C PRO A 890 -49.29 -11.60 8.74
N TRP A 891 -48.51 -10.82 8.02
CA TRP A 891 -48.04 -11.17 6.69
C TRP A 891 -47.10 -12.39 6.75
N ASP A 892 -47.43 -13.42 5.99
CA ASP A 892 -46.56 -14.57 5.72
C ASP A 892 -46.08 -14.50 4.27
N GLY A 893 -44.76 -14.29 4.08
CA GLY A 893 -44.16 -14.23 2.76
C GLY A 893 -44.37 -15.48 1.91
N ARG A 894 -44.63 -16.64 2.53
CA ARG A 894 -44.91 -17.90 1.80
C ARG A 894 -46.25 -17.90 1.06
N MET A 895 -47.11 -16.91 1.32
CA MET A 895 -48.38 -16.75 0.60
C MET A 895 -48.20 -16.12 -0.78
N ILE A 896 -47.01 -15.58 -1.10
CA ILE A 896 -46.69 -15.05 -2.42
C ILE A 896 -45.55 -15.85 -3.03
N ASP A 897 -45.77 -16.27 -4.27
CA ASP A 897 -44.72 -16.75 -5.16
C ASP A 897 -44.64 -15.87 -6.43
N PRO A 898 -43.50 -15.86 -7.14
CA PRO A 898 -43.31 -15.03 -8.33
C PRO A 898 -44.31 -15.29 -9.46
N ALA A 899 -44.77 -16.53 -9.63
CA ALA A 899 -45.72 -16.89 -10.68
C ALA A 899 -47.13 -16.37 -10.38
N ALA A 900 -47.53 -16.35 -9.10
CA ALA A 900 -48.76 -15.71 -8.66
C ALA A 900 -48.74 -14.20 -8.95
N VAL A 901 -47.63 -13.51 -8.66
CA VAL A 901 -47.49 -12.07 -8.96
C VAL A 901 -47.58 -11.82 -10.47
N HIS A 902 -46.89 -12.62 -11.29
CA HIS A 902 -46.98 -12.52 -12.75
C HIS A 902 -48.42 -12.75 -13.27
N THR A 903 -49.12 -13.74 -12.72
CA THR A 903 -50.53 -14.00 -13.03
C THR A 903 -51.42 -12.80 -12.72
N GLU A 904 -51.10 -12.06 -11.66
CA GLU A 904 -51.82 -10.82 -11.35
C GLU A 904 -51.56 -9.69 -12.32
N ILE A 905 -50.33 -9.56 -12.82
CA ILE A 905 -50.02 -8.61 -13.89
C ILE A 905 -50.88 -8.91 -15.13
N LEU A 906 -50.98 -10.19 -15.52
CA LEU A 906 -51.83 -10.63 -16.65
C LEU A 906 -53.31 -10.34 -16.40
N ARG A 907 -53.82 -10.57 -15.18
CA ARG A 907 -55.20 -10.27 -14.82
C ARG A 907 -55.51 -8.77 -14.88
N GLY A 908 -54.60 -7.92 -14.41
CA GLY A 908 -54.75 -6.47 -14.54
C GLY A 908 -54.69 -6.04 -16.01
N ASN A 909 -53.81 -6.64 -16.82
CA ASN A 909 -53.75 -6.39 -18.25
C ASN A 909 -55.07 -6.72 -18.96
N ALA A 910 -55.66 -7.87 -18.65
CA ALA A 910 -56.97 -8.28 -19.20
C ALA A 910 -58.14 -7.36 -18.77
N LYS A 911 -58.00 -6.63 -17.66
CA LYS A 911 -58.98 -5.66 -17.16
C LYS A 911 -58.81 -4.25 -17.72
N GLY A 912 -57.93 -4.08 -18.71
CA GLY A 912 -57.72 -2.81 -19.39
C GLY A 912 -56.34 -2.20 -19.17
N GLY A 913 -55.40 -2.87 -18.49
CA GLY A 913 -54.02 -2.39 -18.33
C GLY A 913 -53.73 -1.71 -16.99
N TRP A 914 -52.55 -1.12 -16.87
CA TRP A 914 -52.04 -0.53 -15.63
C TRP A 914 -51.67 0.95 -15.82
N PRO A 915 -52.07 1.84 -14.89
CA PRO A 915 -51.65 3.23 -14.93
C PRO A 915 -50.15 3.34 -14.65
N GLY A 916 -49.47 4.21 -15.38
CA GLY A 916 -48.03 4.44 -15.25
C GLY A 916 -47.68 5.90 -15.51
N VAL A 917 -46.63 6.37 -14.86
CA VAL A 917 -46.16 7.75 -15.04
C VAL A 917 -45.56 7.96 -16.41
N THR A 918 -45.15 6.92 -17.13
CA THR A 918 -44.70 6.99 -18.54
C THR A 918 -45.84 6.81 -19.55
N GLY A 919 -47.07 6.65 -19.07
CA GLY A 919 -48.25 6.33 -19.86
C GLY A 919 -48.88 5.01 -19.43
N HIS A 920 -50.06 4.74 -19.98
CA HIS A 920 -50.82 3.54 -19.67
C HIS A 920 -50.13 2.28 -20.23
N LEU A 921 -49.97 1.26 -19.39
CA LEU A 921 -49.30 0.00 -19.75
C LEU A 921 -50.35 -1.03 -20.14
N SER A 922 -50.32 -1.46 -21.41
CA SER A 922 -51.19 -2.50 -21.94
C SER A 922 -50.41 -3.41 -22.89
N TYR A 923 -50.79 -4.69 -22.90
CA TYR A 923 -50.08 -5.76 -23.61
C TYR A 923 -51.07 -6.64 -24.35
N ASP A 924 -50.62 -7.21 -25.46
CA ASP A 924 -51.39 -8.28 -26.12
C ASP A 924 -51.31 -9.59 -25.38
N MET A 925 -52.36 -10.40 -25.54
CA MET A 925 -52.34 -11.77 -25.07
C MET A 925 -51.21 -12.54 -25.75
N GLY A 926 -50.24 -12.99 -24.96
CA GLY A 926 -49.09 -13.75 -25.45
C GLY A 926 -47.89 -12.90 -25.88
N SER A 927 -47.93 -11.58 -25.70
CA SER A 927 -46.76 -10.71 -25.92
C SER A 927 -46.41 -9.91 -24.68
N GLY A 928 -45.12 -9.78 -24.41
CA GLY A 928 -44.55 -8.93 -23.37
C GLY A 928 -44.27 -7.50 -23.85
N GLU A 929 -44.56 -7.16 -25.10
CA GLU A 929 -44.31 -5.82 -25.65
C GLU A 929 -45.50 -4.88 -25.43
N PRO A 930 -45.27 -3.64 -24.98
CA PRO A 930 -46.35 -2.72 -24.69
C PRO A 930 -47.00 -2.22 -25.97
N LYS A 931 -48.29 -1.90 -25.88
CA LYS A 931 -49.09 -1.31 -26.95
C LYS A 931 -49.44 0.13 -26.65
N ASN A 932 -49.51 0.93 -27.72
CA ASN A 932 -49.96 2.32 -27.70
C ASN A 932 -49.27 3.16 -26.60
N LYS A 933 -48.02 2.83 -26.30
CA LYS A 933 -47.25 3.57 -25.29
C LYS A 933 -46.80 4.91 -25.89
N PRO A 934 -46.77 6.02 -25.11
CA PRO A 934 -46.32 7.31 -25.61
C PRO A 934 -44.85 7.31 -26.07
N LEU A 935 -44.59 7.94 -27.22
CA LEU A 935 -43.24 8.28 -27.71
C LEU A 935 -43.18 9.74 -28.15
N SER A 936 -42.09 10.41 -27.82
CA SER A 936 -41.89 11.82 -28.13
C SER A 936 -40.63 12.03 -28.96
N LEU A 937 -40.70 12.92 -29.94
CA LEU A 937 -39.53 13.48 -30.63
C LEU A 937 -39.20 14.83 -29.99
N LEU A 938 -38.00 14.91 -29.43
CA LEU A 938 -37.51 16.08 -28.71
C LEU A 938 -36.51 16.86 -29.56
N ARG A 939 -36.61 18.18 -29.56
CA ARG A 939 -35.73 19.11 -30.25
C ARG A 939 -34.81 19.82 -29.26
N VAL A 940 -33.54 19.92 -29.64
CA VAL A 940 -32.52 20.71 -28.95
C VAL A 940 -31.88 21.62 -29.99
N ASP A 941 -31.97 22.93 -29.76
CA ASP A 941 -31.42 23.92 -30.70
C ASP A 941 -29.89 24.01 -30.63
N ASP A 942 -29.32 23.79 -29.44
CA ASP A 942 -27.89 23.73 -29.19
C ASP A 942 -27.58 22.63 -28.15
N ILE A 943 -26.82 21.62 -28.56
CA ILE A 943 -26.45 20.49 -27.69
C ILE A 943 -25.62 20.97 -26.49
N THR A 944 -24.82 22.01 -26.65
CA THR A 944 -23.91 22.53 -25.61
C THR A 944 -24.66 23.36 -24.54
N ASP A 945 -25.82 23.92 -24.89
CA ASP A 945 -26.64 24.77 -24.02
C ASP A 945 -27.43 23.92 -23.00
N MET A 946 -26.91 23.89 -21.77
CA MET A 946 -27.48 23.10 -20.68
C MET A 946 -28.70 23.77 -20.00
N ASP A 947 -28.89 25.07 -20.23
CA ASP A 947 -29.95 25.86 -19.58
C ASP A 947 -31.26 25.79 -20.38
N LYS A 948 -31.18 25.52 -21.68
CA LYS A 948 -32.34 25.21 -22.52
C LYS A 948 -32.73 23.75 -22.43
N LEU A 949 -33.99 23.52 -22.07
CA LEU A 949 -34.59 22.19 -22.02
C LEU A 949 -34.98 21.71 -23.43
N PRO A 950 -34.90 20.40 -23.71
CA PRO A 950 -35.45 19.82 -24.92
C PRO A 950 -36.95 20.11 -25.02
N THR A 951 -37.40 20.43 -26.22
CA THR A 951 -38.81 20.74 -26.50
C THR A 951 -39.44 19.59 -27.28
N GLU A 952 -40.61 19.14 -26.84
CA GLU A 952 -41.37 18.12 -27.57
C GLU A 952 -41.99 18.73 -28.82
N VAL A 953 -41.60 18.24 -30.01
CA VAL A 953 -42.10 18.73 -31.31
C VAL A 953 -43.10 17.79 -31.96
N PHE A 954 -43.03 16.50 -31.66
CA PHE A 954 -43.92 15.48 -32.23
C PHE A 954 -44.13 14.34 -31.25
N VAL A 955 -45.33 13.77 -31.21
CA VAL A 955 -45.68 12.71 -30.26
C VAL A 955 -46.58 11.67 -30.95
N CYS A 956 -46.30 10.38 -30.70
CA CYS A 956 -47.23 9.29 -31.01
C CYS A 956 -47.80 8.74 -29.72
N ASN A 957 -49.08 8.37 -29.75
CA ASN A 957 -49.83 7.85 -28.61
C ASN A 957 -49.73 8.78 -27.38
N PRO A 958 -50.11 10.06 -27.50
CA PRO A 958 -49.99 11.00 -26.39
C PRO A 958 -50.78 10.51 -25.17
N ARG A 959 -50.29 10.85 -23.98
CA ARG A 959 -50.91 10.44 -22.71
C ARG A 959 -52.39 10.83 -22.66
N GLY A 960 -53.22 9.90 -22.20
CA GLY A 960 -54.66 10.07 -22.10
C GLY A 960 -55.44 9.80 -23.40
N ALA A 961 -54.78 9.55 -24.54
CA ALA A 961 -55.47 9.13 -25.76
C ALA A 961 -55.81 7.63 -25.68
N GLN A 962 -57.11 7.29 -25.61
CA GLN A 962 -57.60 5.92 -25.77
C GLN A 962 -58.03 5.70 -27.23
N GLY A 963 -57.40 4.76 -27.94
CA GLY A 963 -57.73 4.45 -29.34
C GLY A 963 -56.55 3.95 -30.18
N ALA A 964 -56.74 3.92 -31.51
CA ALA A 964 -55.70 3.53 -32.47
C ALA A 964 -54.46 4.45 -32.38
N ALA A 965 -53.31 3.98 -32.87
CA ALA A 965 -52.08 4.77 -32.83
C ALA A 965 -52.25 6.10 -33.59
N VAL A 966 -52.17 7.23 -32.87
CA VAL A 966 -52.27 8.57 -33.45
C VAL A 966 -50.97 9.32 -33.20
N CYS A 967 -50.38 9.84 -34.28
CA CYS A 967 -49.20 10.70 -34.22
C CYS A 967 -49.57 12.14 -34.55
N ASN A 968 -49.30 13.06 -33.64
CA ASN A 968 -49.71 14.47 -33.72
C ASN A 968 -48.53 15.41 -33.45
N SER A 969 -48.65 16.65 -33.91
CA SER A 969 -47.73 17.71 -33.49
C SER A 969 -48.02 18.06 -32.04
N SER A 970 -46.96 18.26 -31.27
CA SER A 970 -47.07 18.86 -29.95
C SER A 970 -47.67 20.26 -30.04
N THR A 971 -48.30 20.72 -28.97
CA THR A 971 -48.82 22.10 -28.85
C THR A 971 -47.74 23.17 -29.04
N ALA A 972 -46.46 22.81 -28.90
CA ALA A 972 -45.33 23.70 -29.13
C ALA A 972 -44.99 23.97 -30.62
N ASP A 973 -45.55 23.19 -31.56
CA ASP A 973 -45.37 23.36 -33.02
C ASP A 973 -46.63 23.95 -33.69
N ARG A 974 -47.58 24.49 -32.91
CA ARG A 974 -48.69 25.31 -33.44
C ARG A 974 -48.21 26.78 -33.50
N PRO A 975 -48.28 27.43 -34.67
CA PRO A 975 -47.85 28.82 -34.84
C PRO A 975 -48.61 29.78 -33.93
#